data_AF-A0A1V9ZXA7-F1
#
_entry.id   AF-A0A1V9ZXA7-F1
#
_cell.length_a   1.000
_cell.length_b   1.000
_cell.length_c   1.000
_cell.angle_alpha   90.00
_cell.angle_beta   90.00
_cell.angle_gamma   90.00
#
_symmetry.space_group_name_H-M   'P 1'
#
loop_
_entity.id
_entity.type
_entity.pdbx_description
1 polymer ?
#
loop_
_entity_poly.entity_id
_entity_poly.type
_entity_poly.pdbx_seq_one_letter_code
_entity_poly.pdbx_strand_id
1 'polypeptide(L)'
;MYSNFAQLKPLATAADKKESGVVSFLTDLAAGGVAGGISKTVVAPIERVKLLLQVQAASTQIKDPYTGIINCFTRVAKEQGVSSFWRGNAANVIRYFPTQALNFAFKDKYKQIFLGGIKKDQFWRFFMGNLASGGAAGATSLLFVYPLDFARTRLGADVGVGKSRQYNGLVDCITKIYKSDGVKGLYGGFGVSVGGIIVYRAAFFGGYDTFRDLLIADPKKAPIWQKWLVAQVVTTFAGILSYPFDTVRRRMMMQAGRSDVMYTSTLHCWGKIAKDEGTGAFFKGAGSNIIRGTGGALVLVMYDEFKALMGFQATCRLLVLGRCNRTQRETSQILFLMWHHQCDNAIDKHFVAGFILLIPVSSTNAISMERHSSMSFARDFAVGGVAGAISKTLVAPLDRIKLLLQVQASSTAIQQPYKGFIDCVMRVIKEQGVLSLWRGNVANILRYLPTQTSNFAFKDMYKDVIFRHIDTNSLSSIFMGNLLMGAAAGGTALVFVYPLDVARTRLAADVGVGSSRMYTGVRSCLGNIYHTSGLHGMYRGFGASMGGVVIHRAALFGGYDTLQHLFLPSSSTAPVWHKWIVAQTAATIAGFISYPFDTVRRRMMMPQAMYKNTWHCWTKIYAQEGTRGFFNGAGVNVFRSTGTAFVLVLYDEIKIVLHQLPRQPALEINKKLALNFTAEESATKEEKRRREGIKRAMMHAWSNYERYAFGADEIGPVSGKRRQNVWGDLSVTLVDALDTLYIMGMMDEFERARDWVAYNLDFTHLGMDGGIVSVFEVTIRELGGLLGAYAVSQDPIFVQRAVEFADLTAPAFDEESGVFFTELNPYTKAKSMHSYANYRGFLADIGTLQLEMRYLSDVTGDPQYAHRGDAFYDVLKREGSYKKTGLFPTHFDPATGKFSTTDSFITIGGLGDSFYEYLLKVFIYSGKDKVKDGFLRKAYDTAVDGMETLLLSKATMATDDDSTTTYYYLKDLAIPSLYGTEEQGHLLCFVPGMLALGTVGEEDTVKVARHLDLAKKLMATCYSMYHRQPTGLAADHFSFPEFAVEESVYKLRPETVESLMYLYRITKDPIYREWGWKIFEATEKYAKAQFGYGAVWYVDSLYWVKIEDKMESFFMAETLKYHYLLQSPDSFVPLHEYVFNTEAHPFKIKPQH
;
A
#
# COMPACT_ATOMS: atom_id res chain seq x y z
N MET A 1 13.90 -36.64 -20.31
CA MET A 1 13.06 -37.77 -19.83
C MET A 1 13.36 -37.97 -18.35
N TYR A 2 12.56 -37.39 -17.46
CA TYR A 2 11.42 -38.07 -16.83
C TYR A 2 11.83 -39.32 -16.03
N SER A 3 11.94 -39.22 -14.70
CA SER A 3 10.82 -39.42 -13.77
C SER A 3 11.28 -39.93 -12.40
N ASN A 4 10.58 -39.47 -11.36
CA ASN A 4 10.46 -40.05 -10.03
C ASN A 4 11.62 -39.89 -9.03
N PHE A 5 11.60 -38.78 -8.26
CA PHE A 5 11.75 -38.84 -6.79
C PHE A 5 11.12 -37.57 -6.19
N ALA A 6 9.81 -37.65 -5.87
CA ALA A 6 9.12 -36.66 -5.05
C ALA A 6 7.97 -37.33 -4.29
N GLN A 7 8.33 -38.22 -3.36
CA GLN A 7 7.49 -38.60 -2.23
C GLN A 7 8.23 -38.15 -0.97
N LEU A 8 7.82 -37.01 -0.40
CA LEU A 8 7.89 -36.70 1.03
C LEU A 8 7.06 -35.41 1.25
N LYS A 9 5.80 -35.60 1.65
CA LYS A 9 4.93 -34.52 2.17
C LYS A 9 5.32 -34.26 3.63
N PRO A 10 5.52 -33.01 4.08
CA PRO A 10 5.56 -32.71 5.50
C PRO A 10 4.15 -32.87 6.09
N LEU A 11 4.06 -33.63 7.18
CA LEU A 11 2.89 -33.70 8.06
C LEU A 11 2.66 -32.33 8.72
N ALA A 12 1.81 -31.50 8.11
CA ALA A 12 1.22 -30.36 8.80
C ALA A 12 0.14 -30.87 9.76
N THR A 13 0.33 -30.61 11.05
CA THR A 13 -0.59 -30.96 12.13
C THR A 13 -1.95 -30.28 11.95
N ALA A 14 -3.01 -31.06 12.14
CA ALA A 14 -4.38 -30.70 11.77
C ALA A 14 -5.07 -29.65 12.68
N ALA A 15 -4.34 -28.96 13.56
CA ALA A 15 -4.89 -28.06 14.56
C ALA A 15 -5.00 -26.58 14.08
N ASP A 16 -3.99 -26.05 13.38
CA ASP A 16 -3.93 -24.61 13.05
C ASP A 16 -4.79 -24.17 11.86
N LYS A 17 -5.35 -25.11 11.09
CA LYS A 17 -6.22 -24.78 9.94
C LYS A 17 -7.67 -24.42 10.31
N LYS A 18 -8.08 -24.59 11.57
CA LYS A 18 -9.50 -24.51 11.94
C LYS A 18 -9.94 -23.13 12.45
N GLU A 19 -9.07 -22.34 13.09
CA GLU A 19 -9.46 -21.04 13.68
C GLU A 19 -9.50 -19.89 12.66
N SER A 20 -8.56 -19.82 11.71
CA SER A 20 -8.56 -18.75 10.68
C SER A 20 -9.71 -18.84 9.68
N GLY A 21 -10.23 -20.05 9.45
CA GLY A 21 -11.33 -20.30 8.52
C GLY A 21 -12.70 -19.83 9.04
N VAL A 22 -12.95 -19.90 10.36
CA VAL A 22 -14.26 -19.54 10.95
C VAL A 22 -14.45 -18.03 10.97
N VAL A 23 -13.39 -17.26 11.27
CA VAL A 23 -13.44 -15.79 11.32
C VAL A 23 -13.57 -15.18 9.92
N SER A 24 -12.80 -15.68 8.94
CA SER A 24 -12.95 -15.31 7.51
C SER A 24 -14.35 -15.65 7.00
N PHE A 25 -14.87 -16.85 7.33
CA PHE A 25 -16.21 -17.29 6.96
C PHE A 25 -17.31 -16.38 7.53
N LEU A 26 -17.26 -16.03 8.81
CA LEU A 26 -18.26 -15.16 9.44
C LEU A 26 -18.22 -13.72 8.90
N THR A 27 -17.03 -13.23 8.53
CA THR A 27 -16.83 -11.90 7.96
C THR A 27 -17.40 -11.81 6.54
N ASP A 28 -17.09 -12.79 5.69
CA ASP A 28 -17.64 -12.89 4.33
C ASP A 28 -19.17 -13.11 4.36
N LEU A 29 -19.67 -13.88 5.34
CA LEU A 29 -21.09 -14.11 5.56
C LEU A 29 -21.82 -12.82 5.98
N ALA A 30 -21.24 -12.03 6.89
CA ALA A 30 -21.82 -10.77 7.34
C ALA A 30 -21.80 -9.70 6.24
N ALA A 31 -20.67 -9.53 5.56
CA ALA A 31 -20.52 -8.59 4.45
C ALA A 31 -21.44 -8.96 3.28
N GLY A 32 -21.46 -10.23 2.89
CA GLY A 32 -22.35 -10.76 1.84
C GLY A 32 -23.84 -10.66 2.20
N GLY A 33 -24.18 -10.89 3.47
CA GLY A 33 -25.53 -10.80 3.99
C GLY A 33 -26.09 -9.37 4.01
N VAL A 34 -25.28 -8.39 4.45
CA VAL A 34 -25.66 -6.97 4.48
C VAL A 34 -25.75 -6.38 3.07
N ALA A 35 -24.74 -6.61 2.22
CA ALA A 35 -24.75 -6.14 0.84
C ALA A 35 -25.92 -6.75 0.04
N GLY A 36 -26.17 -8.05 0.23
CA GLY A 36 -27.32 -8.75 -0.33
C GLY A 36 -28.66 -8.18 0.17
N GLY A 37 -28.78 -7.88 1.46
CA GLY A 37 -29.97 -7.29 2.07
C GLY A 37 -30.31 -5.91 1.50
N ILE A 38 -29.30 -5.05 1.29
CA ILE A 38 -29.46 -3.72 0.69
C ILE A 38 -29.88 -3.85 -0.78
N SER A 39 -29.16 -4.65 -1.56
CA SER A 39 -29.47 -4.88 -2.99
C SER A 39 -30.91 -5.38 -3.17
N LYS A 40 -31.32 -6.37 -2.37
CA LYS A 40 -32.68 -6.92 -2.43
C LYS A 40 -33.76 -5.94 -1.98
N THR A 41 -33.43 -5.04 -1.06
CA THR A 41 -34.36 -3.98 -0.65
C THR A 41 -34.56 -2.95 -1.76
N VAL A 42 -33.50 -2.57 -2.48
CA VAL A 42 -33.60 -1.65 -3.63
C VAL A 42 -34.44 -2.25 -4.75
N VAL A 43 -34.29 -3.55 -5.00
CA VAL A 43 -34.94 -4.26 -6.11
C VAL A 43 -36.31 -4.86 -5.73
N ALA A 44 -36.71 -4.80 -4.45
CA ALA A 44 -37.97 -5.35 -3.95
C ALA A 44 -39.23 -4.85 -4.70
N PRO A 45 -39.36 -3.58 -5.11
CA PRO A 45 -40.55 -3.10 -5.82
C PRO A 45 -40.81 -3.82 -7.14
N ILE A 46 -39.79 -3.99 -7.97
CA ILE A 46 -39.92 -4.71 -9.26
C ILE A 46 -40.09 -6.21 -9.03
N GLU A 47 -39.49 -6.78 -7.98
CA GLU A 47 -39.70 -8.18 -7.59
C GLU A 47 -41.14 -8.45 -7.14
N ARG A 48 -41.79 -7.52 -6.43
CA ARG A 48 -43.21 -7.67 -6.03
C ARG A 48 -44.14 -7.54 -7.23
N VAL A 49 -43.90 -6.60 -8.15
CA VAL A 49 -44.70 -6.45 -9.37
C VAL A 49 -44.59 -7.69 -10.27
N LYS A 50 -43.38 -8.24 -10.45
CA LYS A 50 -43.18 -9.54 -11.11
C LYS A 50 -44.08 -10.60 -10.48
N LEU A 51 -44.04 -10.71 -9.15
CA LEU A 51 -44.74 -11.75 -8.42
C LEU A 51 -46.26 -11.65 -8.62
N LEU A 52 -46.84 -10.46 -8.49
CA LEU A 52 -48.28 -10.24 -8.66
C LEU A 52 -48.75 -10.60 -10.07
N LEU A 53 -47.99 -10.22 -11.11
CA LEU A 53 -48.29 -10.58 -12.49
C LEU A 53 -48.24 -12.10 -12.74
N GLN A 54 -47.34 -12.80 -12.04
CA GLN A 54 -47.13 -14.24 -12.18
C GLN A 54 -48.20 -15.07 -11.46
N VAL A 55 -48.72 -14.58 -10.33
CA VAL A 55 -49.64 -15.33 -9.44
C VAL A 55 -51.10 -14.86 -9.48
N GLN A 56 -51.42 -13.79 -10.20
CA GLN A 56 -52.77 -13.19 -10.23
C GLN A 56 -53.90 -14.19 -10.55
N ALA A 57 -53.68 -15.15 -11.46
CA ALA A 57 -54.67 -16.17 -11.79
C ALA A 57 -54.93 -17.19 -10.65
N ALA A 58 -54.01 -17.30 -9.70
CA ALA A 58 -54.10 -18.15 -8.52
C ALA A 58 -54.47 -17.38 -7.24
N SER A 59 -54.67 -16.06 -7.31
CA SER A 59 -54.98 -15.22 -6.17
C SER A 59 -56.49 -15.08 -5.98
N THR A 60 -56.99 -15.24 -4.75
CA THR A 60 -58.41 -15.00 -4.41
C THR A 60 -58.71 -13.53 -4.10
N GLN A 61 -57.67 -12.70 -3.91
CA GLN A 61 -57.81 -11.29 -3.54
C GLN A 61 -57.77 -10.33 -4.74
N ILE A 62 -57.34 -10.79 -5.91
CA ILE A 62 -57.25 -9.98 -7.14
C ILE A 62 -58.51 -10.24 -7.97
N LYS A 63 -59.43 -9.29 -8.00
CA LYS A 63 -60.68 -9.38 -8.78
C LYS A 63 -60.48 -8.98 -10.25
N ASP A 64 -59.80 -7.85 -10.47
CA ASP A 64 -59.49 -7.35 -11.81
C ASP A 64 -58.02 -7.61 -12.18
N PRO A 65 -57.73 -8.47 -13.17
CA PRO A 65 -56.37 -8.80 -13.58
C PRO A 65 -55.55 -7.57 -14.01
N TYR A 66 -54.24 -7.61 -13.77
CA TYR A 66 -53.31 -6.59 -14.22
C TYR A 66 -52.96 -6.80 -15.70
N THR A 67 -53.09 -5.75 -16.51
CA THR A 67 -52.82 -5.81 -17.96
C THR A 67 -51.33 -5.73 -18.29
N GLY A 68 -50.48 -5.31 -17.35
CA GLY A 68 -49.04 -5.20 -17.56
C GLY A 68 -48.29 -4.58 -16.38
N ILE A 69 -46.98 -4.40 -16.54
CA ILE A 69 -46.06 -3.90 -15.50
C ILE A 69 -46.48 -2.52 -15.01
N ILE A 70 -46.70 -1.58 -15.94
CA ILE A 70 -47.06 -0.19 -15.62
C ILE A 70 -48.42 -0.15 -14.91
N ASN A 71 -49.42 -0.88 -15.42
CA ASN A 71 -50.74 -0.99 -14.78
C ASN A 71 -50.66 -1.59 -13.37
N CYS A 72 -49.83 -2.61 -13.15
CA CYS A 72 -49.61 -3.18 -11.83
C CYS A 72 -48.93 -2.18 -10.88
N PHE A 73 -47.90 -1.45 -11.32
CA PHE A 73 -47.24 -0.43 -10.50
C PHE A 73 -48.21 0.68 -10.09
N THR A 74 -48.96 1.24 -11.04
CA THR A 74 -49.88 2.34 -10.76
C THR A 74 -51.01 1.92 -9.83
N ARG A 75 -51.59 0.73 -10.05
CA ARG A 75 -52.66 0.19 -9.21
C ARG A 75 -52.19 -0.17 -7.82
N VAL A 76 -51.05 -0.84 -7.66
CA VAL A 76 -50.51 -1.17 -6.32
C VAL A 76 -50.18 0.11 -5.54
N ALA A 77 -49.61 1.12 -6.19
CA ALA A 77 -49.33 2.40 -5.55
C ALA A 77 -50.63 3.13 -5.10
N LYS A 78 -51.68 3.09 -5.94
CA LYS A 78 -52.97 3.77 -5.69
C LYS A 78 -53.86 3.02 -4.70
N GLU A 79 -53.96 1.70 -4.81
CA GLU A 79 -54.88 0.85 -4.05
C GLU A 79 -54.30 0.43 -2.68
N GLN A 80 -52.98 0.22 -2.57
CA GLN A 80 -52.33 -0.33 -1.37
C GLN A 80 -51.30 0.62 -0.73
N GLY A 81 -50.95 1.72 -1.41
CA GLY A 81 -49.92 2.65 -1.00
C GLY A 81 -48.51 2.21 -1.39
N VAL A 82 -47.60 3.18 -1.53
CA VAL A 82 -46.22 2.96 -2.04
C VAL A 82 -45.39 2.06 -1.13
N SER A 83 -45.59 2.10 0.20
CA SER A 83 -44.85 1.21 1.13
C SER A 83 -45.16 -0.27 0.91
N SER A 84 -46.30 -0.58 0.27
CA SER A 84 -46.68 -1.96 -0.02
C SER A 84 -45.68 -2.65 -0.97
N PHE A 85 -44.95 -1.91 -1.83
CA PHE A 85 -43.95 -2.50 -2.73
C PHE A 85 -42.87 -3.35 -2.03
N TRP A 86 -42.62 -3.10 -0.74
CA TRP A 86 -41.67 -3.86 0.08
C TRP A 86 -42.32 -4.95 0.95
N ARG A 87 -43.60 -5.24 0.74
CA ARG A 87 -44.30 -6.32 1.46
C ARG A 87 -43.65 -7.67 1.12
N GLY A 88 -43.28 -8.42 2.16
CA GLY A 88 -42.50 -9.66 2.02
C GLY A 88 -40.98 -9.46 1.91
N ASN A 89 -40.47 -8.21 1.82
CA ASN A 89 -39.03 -7.97 1.71
C ASN A 89 -38.25 -8.37 2.98
N ALA A 90 -38.83 -8.25 4.17
CA ALA A 90 -38.18 -8.73 5.39
C ALA A 90 -37.88 -10.25 5.33
N ALA A 91 -38.84 -11.06 4.88
CA ALA A 91 -38.64 -12.49 4.64
C ALA A 91 -37.59 -12.73 3.54
N ASN A 92 -37.54 -11.88 2.52
CA ASN A 92 -36.53 -11.94 1.46
C ASN A 92 -35.09 -11.69 1.96
N VAL A 93 -34.91 -10.69 2.83
CA VAL A 93 -33.61 -10.34 3.44
C VAL A 93 -33.17 -11.41 4.44
N ILE A 94 -34.07 -11.85 5.32
CA ILE A 94 -33.77 -12.90 6.32
C ILE A 94 -33.35 -14.20 5.64
N ARG A 95 -34.02 -14.59 4.55
CA ARG A 95 -33.68 -15.79 3.76
C ARG A 95 -32.26 -15.78 3.22
N TYR A 96 -31.71 -14.60 2.94
CA TYR A 96 -30.45 -14.47 2.23
C TYR A 96 -29.26 -14.96 3.07
N PHE A 97 -29.26 -14.65 4.37
CA PHE A 97 -28.20 -15.07 5.30
C PHE A 97 -28.03 -16.60 5.36
N PRO A 98 -29.07 -17.41 5.68
CA PRO A 98 -28.98 -18.87 5.62
C PRO A 98 -28.63 -19.39 4.23
N THR A 99 -29.13 -18.75 3.16
CA THR A 99 -28.83 -19.19 1.79
C THR A 99 -27.34 -19.11 1.48
N GLN A 100 -26.67 -18.02 1.89
CA GLN A 100 -25.23 -17.89 1.68
C GLN A 100 -24.44 -18.86 2.56
N ALA A 101 -24.77 -18.95 3.85
CA ALA A 101 -24.11 -19.87 4.78
C ALA A 101 -24.16 -21.33 4.29
N LEU A 102 -25.33 -21.80 3.85
CA LEU A 102 -25.52 -23.16 3.38
C LEU A 102 -24.88 -23.41 2.01
N ASN A 103 -24.87 -22.41 1.11
CA ASN A 103 -24.17 -22.53 -0.17
C ASN A 103 -22.66 -22.69 0.03
N PHE A 104 -22.04 -21.97 0.97
CA PHE A 104 -20.63 -22.16 1.30
C PHE A 104 -20.38 -23.52 1.98
N ALA A 105 -21.23 -23.91 2.93
CA ALA A 105 -21.07 -25.18 3.64
C ALA A 105 -21.19 -26.43 2.73
N PHE A 106 -22.11 -26.42 1.77
CA PHE A 106 -22.41 -27.61 0.98
C PHE A 106 -21.70 -27.68 -0.38
N LYS A 107 -21.38 -26.53 -1.00
CA LYS A 107 -20.80 -26.51 -2.36
C LYS A 107 -19.47 -27.25 -2.42
N ASP A 108 -18.58 -27.05 -1.45
CA ASP A 108 -17.27 -27.71 -1.46
C ASP A 108 -17.39 -29.20 -1.15
N LYS A 109 -18.35 -29.58 -0.30
CA LYS A 109 -18.62 -30.99 0.00
C LYS A 109 -19.19 -31.75 -1.19
N TYR A 110 -20.15 -31.19 -1.90
CA TYR A 110 -20.68 -31.81 -3.11
C TYR A 110 -19.68 -31.78 -4.28
N LYS A 111 -18.81 -30.76 -4.36
CA LYS A 111 -17.69 -30.79 -5.33
C LYS A 111 -16.73 -31.94 -5.03
N GLN A 112 -16.37 -32.18 -3.77
CA GLN A 112 -15.54 -33.33 -3.39
C GLN A 112 -16.21 -34.67 -3.75
N ILE A 113 -17.52 -34.80 -3.53
CA ILE A 113 -18.28 -36.02 -3.83
C ILE A 113 -18.40 -36.27 -5.34
N PHE A 114 -18.79 -35.25 -6.13
CA PHE A 114 -19.09 -35.43 -7.55
C PHE A 114 -17.92 -35.18 -8.51
N LEU A 115 -16.84 -34.53 -8.05
CA LEU A 115 -15.63 -34.27 -8.87
C LEU A 115 -14.38 -34.96 -8.33
N GLY A 116 -14.48 -35.70 -7.22
CA GLY A 116 -13.37 -36.50 -6.69
C GLY A 116 -12.90 -37.52 -7.73
N GLY A 117 -11.67 -37.36 -8.22
CA GLY A 117 -11.07 -38.24 -9.23
C GLY A 117 -11.37 -37.89 -10.70
N ILE A 118 -12.13 -36.82 -10.98
CA ILE A 118 -12.40 -36.37 -12.36
C ILE A 118 -11.38 -35.29 -12.76
N LYS A 119 -10.57 -35.59 -13.79
CA LYS A 119 -9.60 -34.64 -14.36
C LYS A 119 -10.29 -33.58 -15.23
N LYS A 120 -9.71 -32.37 -15.31
CA LYS A 120 -10.29 -31.20 -15.99
C LYS A 120 -10.31 -31.31 -17.53
N ASP A 121 -9.58 -32.25 -18.09
CA ASP A 121 -9.53 -32.58 -19.53
C ASP A 121 -10.76 -33.38 -20.01
N GLN A 122 -11.53 -33.99 -19.10
CA GLN A 122 -12.74 -34.76 -19.43
C GLN A 122 -14.01 -33.89 -19.38
N PHE A 123 -14.21 -33.06 -20.41
CA PHE A 123 -15.28 -32.03 -20.45
C PHE A 123 -16.65 -32.52 -19.97
N TRP A 124 -17.24 -33.56 -20.59
CA TRP A 124 -18.60 -34.01 -20.24
C TRP A 124 -18.71 -34.56 -18.81
N ARG A 125 -17.70 -35.26 -18.31
CA ARG A 125 -17.67 -35.77 -16.93
C ARG A 125 -17.49 -34.64 -15.92
N PHE A 126 -16.63 -33.68 -16.23
CA PHE A 126 -16.41 -32.50 -15.42
C PHE A 126 -17.64 -31.57 -15.40
N PHE A 127 -18.29 -31.39 -16.55
CA PHE A 127 -19.54 -30.63 -16.68
C PHE A 127 -20.67 -31.28 -15.88
N MET A 128 -20.91 -32.58 -16.06
CA MET A 128 -21.95 -33.33 -15.33
C MET A 128 -21.66 -33.36 -13.82
N GLY A 129 -20.39 -33.50 -13.41
CA GLY A 129 -19.99 -33.43 -12.00
C GLY A 129 -20.22 -32.05 -11.38
N ASN A 130 -19.95 -30.96 -12.11
CA ASN A 130 -20.25 -29.61 -11.65
C ASN A 130 -21.76 -29.31 -11.63
N LEU A 131 -22.51 -29.82 -12.60
CA LEU A 131 -23.98 -29.71 -12.64
C LEU A 131 -24.60 -30.46 -11.45
N ALA A 132 -24.19 -31.70 -11.20
CA ALA A 132 -24.64 -32.51 -10.07
C ALA A 132 -24.27 -31.85 -8.73
N SER A 133 -23.04 -31.36 -8.61
CA SER A 133 -22.58 -30.63 -7.42
C SER A 133 -23.37 -29.35 -7.16
N GLY A 134 -23.57 -28.53 -8.20
CA GLY A 134 -24.34 -27.28 -8.11
C GLY A 134 -25.83 -27.52 -7.86
N GLY A 135 -26.41 -28.56 -8.47
CA GLY A 135 -27.80 -28.99 -8.28
C GLY A 135 -28.04 -29.53 -6.87
N ALA A 136 -27.17 -30.41 -6.38
CA ALA A 136 -27.26 -30.99 -5.03
C ALA A 136 -27.03 -29.94 -3.93
N ALA A 137 -26.04 -29.07 -4.09
CA ALA A 137 -25.83 -27.95 -3.17
C ALA A 137 -27.04 -27.01 -3.16
N GLY A 138 -27.58 -26.66 -4.34
CA GLY A 138 -28.77 -25.83 -4.47
C GLY A 138 -30.02 -26.45 -3.85
N ALA A 139 -30.25 -27.75 -4.05
CA ALA A 139 -31.38 -28.49 -3.48
C ALA A 139 -31.30 -28.59 -1.95
N THR A 140 -30.10 -28.86 -1.42
CA THR A 140 -29.84 -28.97 0.02
C THR A 140 -30.00 -27.62 0.71
N SER A 141 -29.43 -26.55 0.15
CA SER A 141 -29.66 -25.18 0.66
C SER A 141 -31.14 -24.82 0.62
N LEU A 142 -31.82 -25.14 -0.48
CA LEU A 142 -33.24 -24.86 -0.66
C LEU A 142 -34.09 -25.57 0.40
N LEU A 143 -33.76 -26.80 0.78
CA LEU A 143 -34.51 -27.56 1.79
C LEU A 143 -34.70 -26.77 3.09
N PHE A 144 -33.65 -26.07 3.55
CA PHE A 144 -33.70 -25.29 4.79
C PHE A 144 -34.34 -23.91 4.60
N VAL A 145 -34.14 -23.27 3.44
CA VAL A 145 -34.61 -21.89 3.22
C VAL A 145 -35.96 -21.79 2.51
N TYR A 146 -36.52 -22.90 2.04
CA TYR A 146 -37.79 -22.93 1.30
C TYR A 146 -38.96 -22.32 2.07
N PRO A 147 -39.15 -22.57 3.38
CA PRO A 147 -40.24 -21.94 4.14
C PRO A 147 -40.17 -20.40 4.14
N LEU A 148 -38.97 -19.83 4.12
CA LEU A 148 -38.77 -18.37 4.04
C LEU A 148 -39.07 -17.83 2.64
N ASP A 149 -38.77 -18.60 1.58
CA ASP A 149 -39.15 -18.24 0.20
C ASP A 149 -40.67 -18.36 -0.02
N PHE A 150 -41.28 -19.39 0.55
CA PHE A 150 -42.73 -19.57 0.60
C PHE A 150 -43.41 -18.39 1.29
N ALA A 151 -42.97 -18.03 2.50
CA ALA A 151 -43.55 -16.92 3.26
C ALA A 151 -43.35 -15.57 2.56
N ARG A 152 -42.16 -15.35 1.97
CA ARG A 152 -41.92 -14.19 1.10
C ARG A 152 -42.96 -14.10 -0.02
N THR A 153 -43.23 -15.22 -0.69
CA THR A 153 -44.17 -15.32 -1.81
C THR A 153 -45.59 -14.98 -1.38
N ARG A 154 -46.07 -15.60 -0.30
CA ARG A 154 -47.42 -15.36 0.24
C ARG A 154 -47.60 -13.92 0.72
N LEU A 155 -46.61 -13.37 1.43
CA LEU A 155 -46.65 -11.98 1.89
C LEU A 155 -46.60 -10.99 0.74
N GLY A 156 -45.79 -11.25 -0.29
CA GLY A 156 -45.68 -10.40 -1.46
C GLY A 156 -46.95 -10.40 -2.33
N ALA A 157 -47.61 -11.56 -2.43
CA ALA A 157 -48.86 -11.75 -3.17
C ALA A 157 -50.11 -11.26 -2.43
N ASP A 158 -50.04 -11.08 -1.11
CA ASP A 158 -51.14 -10.52 -0.31
C ASP A 158 -51.34 -9.04 -0.65
N VAL A 159 -52.48 -8.75 -1.29
CA VAL A 159 -52.89 -7.40 -1.74
C VAL A 159 -53.83 -6.71 -0.75
N GLY A 160 -54.14 -7.34 0.39
CA GLY A 160 -55.05 -6.79 1.39
C GLY A 160 -54.52 -5.54 2.11
N VAL A 161 -55.45 -4.67 2.53
CA VAL A 161 -55.17 -3.43 3.27
C VAL A 161 -55.86 -3.46 4.65
N GLY A 162 -55.15 -3.06 5.70
CA GLY A 162 -55.70 -3.04 7.07
C GLY A 162 -56.18 -4.42 7.53
N LYS A 163 -57.45 -4.52 7.96
CA LYS A 163 -58.08 -5.75 8.45
C LYS A 163 -58.37 -6.80 7.36
N SER A 164 -58.31 -6.42 6.07
CA SER A 164 -58.53 -7.34 4.93
C SER A 164 -57.27 -8.14 4.53
N ARG A 165 -56.18 -8.01 5.29
CA ARG A 165 -54.92 -8.74 5.07
C ARG A 165 -55.03 -10.19 5.49
N GLN A 166 -54.49 -11.08 4.69
CA GLN A 166 -54.42 -12.50 5.03
C GLN A 166 -53.36 -12.76 6.11
N TYR A 167 -52.25 -12.01 6.07
CA TYR A 167 -51.12 -12.19 6.97
C TYR A 167 -50.61 -10.87 7.55
N ASN A 168 -50.27 -10.89 8.84
CA ASN A 168 -49.70 -9.75 9.56
C ASN A 168 -48.16 -9.70 9.49
N GLY A 169 -47.51 -10.80 9.13
CA GLY A 169 -46.05 -10.89 9.02
C GLY A 169 -45.55 -12.30 8.71
N LEU A 170 -44.23 -12.47 8.73
CA LEU A 170 -43.54 -13.75 8.43
C LEU A 170 -44.01 -14.89 9.35
N VAL A 171 -43.97 -14.67 10.66
CA VAL A 171 -44.34 -15.70 11.65
C VAL A 171 -45.82 -16.06 11.56
N ASP A 172 -46.70 -15.06 11.40
CA ASP A 172 -48.15 -15.28 11.23
C ASP A 172 -48.45 -16.08 9.95
N CYS A 173 -47.75 -15.79 8.84
CA CYS A 173 -47.89 -16.53 7.59
C CYS A 173 -47.49 -17.99 7.71
N ILE A 174 -46.30 -18.27 8.26
CA ILE A 174 -45.82 -19.65 8.44
C ILE A 174 -46.73 -20.42 9.41
N THR A 175 -47.13 -19.79 10.52
CA THR A 175 -47.96 -20.43 11.56
C THR A 175 -49.34 -20.79 11.03
N LYS A 176 -50.02 -19.89 10.32
CA LYS A 176 -51.36 -20.15 9.74
C LYS A 176 -51.33 -21.26 8.69
N ILE A 177 -50.31 -21.29 7.85
CA ILE A 177 -50.16 -22.33 6.83
C ILE A 177 -49.79 -23.68 7.43
N TYR A 178 -48.88 -23.69 8.42
CA TYR A 178 -48.55 -24.92 9.14
C TYR A 178 -49.76 -25.51 9.85
N LYS A 179 -50.61 -24.68 10.47
CA LYS A 179 -51.84 -25.12 11.13
C LYS A 179 -52.92 -25.65 10.17
N SER A 180 -52.96 -25.16 8.93
CA SER A 180 -53.96 -25.58 7.93
C SER A 180 -53.52 -26.81 7.14
N ASP A 181 -52.29 -26.80 6.62
CA ASP A 181 -51.82 -27.77 5.62
C ASP A 181 -50.58 -28.58 6.08
N GLY A 182 -50.11 -28.36 7.32
CA GLY A 182 -48.91 -28.98 7.86
C GLY A 182 -47.61 -28.61 7.11
N VAL A 183 -46.58 -29.43 7.28
CA VAL A 183 -45.28 -29.25 6.61
C VAL A 183 -45.43 -29.31 5.08
N LYS A 184 -46.35 -30.14 4.57
CA LYS A 184 -46.59 -30.31 3.14
C LYS A 184 -47.03 -28.99 2.47
N GLY A 185 -47.81 -28.16 3.15
CA GLY A 185 -48.22 -26.84 2.67
C GLY A 185 -47.04 -25.86 2.53
N LEU A 186 -46.09 -25.88 3.47
CA LEU A 186 -44.90 -25.01 3.43
C LEU A 186 -43.91 -25.38 2.33
N TYR A 187 -43.92 -26.63 1.86
CA TYR A 187 -43.01 -27.15 0.82
C TYR A 187 -43.69 -27.33 -0.56
N GLY A 188 -44.90 -26.80 -0.75
CA GLY A 188 -45.60 -26.83 -2.03
C GLY A 188 -44.76 -26.20 -3.16
N GLY A 189 -44.41 -26.99 -4.18
CA GLY A 189 -43.56 -26.58 -5.31
C GLY A 189 -42.06 -26.85 -5.17
N PHE A 190 -41.59 -27.47 -4.07
CA PHE A 190 -40.17 -27.72 -3.82
C PHE A 190 -39.49 -28.52 -4.94
N GLY A 191 -40.09 -29.64 -5.38
CA GLY A 191 -39.52 -30.48 -6.45
C GLY A 191 -39.33 -29.73 -7.78
N VAL A 192 -40.30 -28.88 -8.15
CA VAL A 192 -40.20 -28.02 -9.36
C VAL A 192 -39.06 -27.02 -9.24
N SER A 193 -38.83 -26.53 -8.02
CA SER A 193 -37.78 -25.56 -7.72
C SER A 193 -36.38 -26.16 -7.91
N VAL A 194 -36.20 -27.42 -7.48
CA VAL A 194 -34.95 -28.16 -7.68
C VAL A 194 -34.70 -28.37 -9.19
N GLY A 195 -35.71 -28.81 -9.94
CA GLY A 195 -35.62 -28.93 -11.40
C GLY A 195 -35.25 -27.61 -12.08
N GLY A 196 -35.86 -26.50 -11.65
CA GLY A 196 -35.55 -25.17 -12.17
C GLY A 196 -34.10 -24.71 -11.90
N ILE A 197 -33.51 -25.08 -10.75
CA ILE A 197 -32.10 -24.79 -10.44
C ILE A 197 -31.17 -25.55 -11.40
N ILE A 198 -31.47 -26.82 -11.69
CA ILE A 198 -30.66 -27.64 -12.60
C ILE A 198 -30.71 -27.06 -14.01
N VAL A 199 -31.91 -26.73 -14.51
CA VAL A 199 -32.10 -26.11 -15.83
C VAL A 199 -31.40 -24.75 -15.93
N TYR A 200 -31.53 -23.90 -14.92
CA TYR A 200 -30.84 -22.60 -14.87
C TYR A 200 -29.32 -22.78 -14.91
N ARG A 201 -28.75 -23.70 -14.12
CA ARG A 201 -27.30 -23.94 -14.06
C ARG A 201 -26.75 -24.52 -15.35
N ALA A 202 -27.44 -25.48 -15.95
CA ALA A 202 -27.06 -26.05 -17.24
C ALA A 202 -27.00 -24.97 -18.33
N ALA A 203 -28.05 -24.15 -18.43
CA ALA A 203 -28.13 -23.07 -19.42
C ALA A 203 -27.15 -21.93 -19.14
N PHE A 204 -26.92 -21.59 -17.87
CA PHE A 204 -25.98 -20.55 -17.49
C PHE A 204 -24.53 -20.95 -17.81
N PHE A 205 -24.08 -22.14 -17.42
CA PHE A 205 -22.70 -22.56 -17.69
C PHE A 205 -22.46 -22.88 -19.17
N GLY A 206 -23.38 -23.63 -19.81
CA GLY A 206 -23.27 -23.91 -21.24
C GLY A 206 -23.37 -22.64 -22.10
N GLY A 207 -24.23 -21.70 -21.70
CA GLY A 207 -24.35 -20.40 -22.35
C GLY A 207 -23.13 -19.51 -22.11
N TYR A 208 -22.60 -19.45 -20.89
CA TYR A 208 -21.48 -18.57 -20.57
C TYR A 208 -20.24 -18.88 -21.39
N ASP A 209 -19.85 -20.14 -21.49
CA ASP A 209 -18.67 -20.54 -22.26
C ASP A 209 -18.90 -20.30 -23.76
N THR A 210 -20.08 -20.67 -24.29
CA THR A 210 -20.42 -20.48 -25.70
C THR A 210 -20.46 -18.99 -26.11
N PHE A 211 -21.13 -18.14 -25.33
CA PHE A 211 -21.25 -16.70 -25.65
C PHE A 211 -19.95 -15.93 -25.36
N ARG A 212 -19.16 -16.36 -24.37
CA ARG A 212 -17.82 -15.80 -24.15
C ARG A 212 -16.93 -16.09 -25.35
N ASP A 213 -16.87 -17.34 -25.80
CA ASP A 213 -15.94 -17.76 -26.84
C ASP A 213 -16.37 -17.26 -28.24
N LEU A 214 -17.67 -17.01 -28.46
CA LEU A 214 -18.19 -16.40 -29.69
C LEU A 214 -18.05 -14.87 -29.75
N LEU A 215 -18.19 -14.16 -28.62
CA LEU A 215 -18.27 -12.70 -28.59
C LEU A 215 -17.00 -12.01 -28.10
N ILE A 216 -16.06 -12.77 -27.50
CA ILE A 216 -14.82 -12.22 -26.93
C ILE A 216 -13.61 -12.97 -27.48
N ALA A 217 -12.87 -12.33 -28.39
CA ALA A 217 -11.65 -12.89 -28.99
C ALA A 217 -10.48 -13.03 -27.99
N ASP A 218 -10.35 -12.10 -27.03
CA ASP A 218 -9.39 -12.19 -25.92
C ASP A 218 -10.08 -11.82 -24.58
N PRO A 219 -10.46 -12.82 -23.75
CA PRO A 219 -11.13 -12.61 -22.48
C PRO A 219 -10.37 -11.73 -21.48
N LYS A 220 -9.03 -11.67 -21.60
CA LYS A 220 -8.19 -10.87 -20.69
C LYS A 220 -8.17 -9.40 -21.08
N LYS A 221 -8.33 -9.07 -22.37
CA LYS A 221 -8.26 -7.68 -22.90
C LYS A 221 -9.62 -7.04 -23.22
N ALA A 222 -10.72 -7.78 -23.12
CA ALA A 222 -12.03 -7.27 -23.52
C ALA A 222 -12.55 -6.12 -22.62
N PRO A 223 -13.06 -5.02 -23.21
CA PRO A 223 -13.63 -3.90 -22.47
C PRO A 223 -14.85 -4.30 -21.62
N ILE A 224 -15.05 -3.58 -20.52
CA ILE A 224 -16.04 -3.90 -19.45
C ILE A 224 -17.46 -4.12 -20.00
N TRP A 225 -17.88 -3.30 -20.96
CA TRP A 225 -19.21 -3.40 -21.54
C TRP A 225 -19.42 -4.73 -22.30
N GLN A 226 -18.38 -5.34 -22.88
CA GLN A 226 -18.47 -6.64 -23.57
C GLN A 226 -18.60 -7.78 -22.56
N LYS A 227 -17.82 -7.76 -21.47
CA LYS A 227 -17.92 -8.76 -20.39
C LYS A 227 -19.29 -8.68 -19.70
N TRP A 228 -19.76 -7.47 -19.43
CA TRP A 228 -21.11 -7.24 -18.90
C TRP A 228 -22.20 -7.71 -19.87
N LEU A 229 -22.04 -7.44 -21.17
CA LEU A 229 -23.00 -7.84 -22.19
C LEU A 229 -23.12 -9.37 -22.27
N VAL A 230 -21.99 -10.09 -22.30
CA VAL A 230 -21.98 -11.56 -22.27
C VAL A 230 -22.65 -12.08 -20.99
N ALA A 231 -22.28 -11.55 -19.83
CA ALA A 231 -22.88 -11.94 -18.55
C ALA A 231 -24.40 -11.67 -18.52
N GLN A 232 -24.85 -10.54 -19.07
CA GLN A 232 -26.25 -10.16 -19.15
C GLN A 232 -27.05 -11.04 -20.11
N VAL A 233 -26.51 -11.34 -21.29
CA VAL A 233 -27.14 -12.22 -22.30
C VAL A 233 -27.32 -13.62 -21.73
N VAL A 234 -26.27 -14.16 -21.11
CA VAL A 234 -26.28 -15.51 -20.52
C VAL A 234 -27.25 -15.59 -19.34
N THR A 235 -27.23 -14.59 -18.44
CA THR A 235 -28.15 -14.52 -17.29
C THR A 235 -29.60 -14.39 -17.75
N THR A 236 -29.83 -13.61 -18.81
CA THR A 236 -31.17 -13.43 -19.41
C THR A 236 -31.65 -14.73 -20.04
N PHE A 237 -30.82 -15.39 -20.84
CA PHE A 237 -31.15 -16.65 -21.50
C PHE A 237 -31.45 -17.77 -20.49
N ALA A 238 -30.56 -18.00 -19.52
CA ALA A 238 -30.77 -18.99 -18.47
C ALA A 238 -32.00 -18.65 -17.61
N GLY A 239 -32.21 -17.36 -17.33
CA GLY A 239 -33.35 -16.85 -16.58
C GLY A 239 -34.69 -17.05 -17.29
N ILE A 240 -34.73 -16.94 -18.63
CA ILE A 240 -35.92 -17.21 -19.45
C ILE A 240 -36.16 -18.72 -19.53
N LEU A 241 -35.12 -19.53 -19.78
CA LEU A 241 -35.28 -20.98 -19.94
C LEU A 241 -35.82 -21.66 -18.67
N SER A 242 -35.35 -21.21 -17.50
CA SER A 242 -35.82 -21.70 -16.20
C SER A 242 -37.12 -21.05 -15.72
N TYR A 243 -37.61 -20.01 -16.40
CA TYR A 243 -38.76 -19.22 -15.97
C TYR A 243 -40.07 -20.02 -15.81
N PRO A 244 -40.39 -20.98 -16.71
CA PRO A 244 -41.57 -21.82 -16.55
C PRO A 244 -41.61 -22.59 -15.22
N PHE A 245 -40.45 -23.05 -14.72
CA PHE A 245 -40.33 -23.71 -13.42
C PHE A 245 -40.61 -22.75 -12.25
N ASP A 246 -40.18 -21.48 -12.35
CA ASP A 246 -40.52 -20.45 -11.34
C ASP A 246 -42.03 -20.19 -11.32
N THR A 247 -42.69 -20.11 -12.48
CA THR A 247 -44.14 -19.88 -12.55
C THR A 247 -44.94 -21.01 -11.93
N VAL A 248 -44.63 -22.26 -12.26
CA VAL A 248 -45.30 -23.43 -11.65
C VAL A 248 -45.03 -23.49 -10.15
N ARG A 249 -43.78 -23.24 -9.72
CA ARG A 249 -43.42 -23.17 -8.30
C ARG A 249 -44.28 -22.15 -7.55
N ARG A 250 -44.36 -20.90 -8.03
CA ARG A 250 -45.11 -19.83 -7.33
C ARG A 250 -46.61 -20.14 -7.28
N ARG A 251 -47.18 -20.76 -8.31
CA ARG A 251 -48.59 -21.17 -8.33
C ARG A 251 -48.88 -22.32 -7.36
N MET A 252 -47.98 -23.29 -7.27
CA MET A 252 -48.05 -24.37 -6.28
C MET A 252 -47.98 -23.82 -4.85
N MET A 253 -47.14 -22.81 -4.59
CA MET A 253 -47.09 -22.12 -3.28
C MET A 253 -48.40 -21.39 -2.95
N MET A 254 -49.12 -20.88 -3.96
CA MET A 254 -50.35 -20.13 -3.74
C MET A 254 -51.56 -20.98 -3.38
N GLN A 255 -51.50 -22.29 -3.62
CA GLN A 255 -52.56 -23.23 -3.24
C GLN A 255 -52.63 -23.45 -1.72
N ALA A 256 -51.52 -23.32 -1.00
CA ALA A 256 -51.48 -23.58 0.43
C ALA A 256 -52.41 -22.63 1.22
N GLY A 257 -53.21 -23.19 2.13
CA GLY A 257 -54.20 -22.52 2.95
C GLY A 257 -55.52 -22.19 2.24
N ARG A 258 -55.80 -22.82 1.09
CA ARG A 258 -57.09 -22.75 0.38
C ARG A 258 -57.92 -24.00 0.66
N SER A 259 -59.24 -23.84 0.75
CA SER A 259 -60.17 -24.98 0.85
C SER A 259 -60.40 -25.70 -0.48
N ASP A 260 -60.16 -25.02 -1.62
CA ASP A 260 -60.27 -25.58 -2.96
C ASP A 260 -58.91 -26.06 -3.51
N VAL A 261 -58.81 -27.36 -3.83
CA VAL A 261 -57.59 -27.95 -4.40
C VAL A 261 -57.50 -27.65 -5.89
N MET A 262 -56.70 -26.66 -6.27
CA MET A 262 -56.53 -26.26 -7.68
C MET A 262 -55.65 -27.23 -8.50
N TYR A 263 -54.62 -27.81 -7.85
CA TYR A 263 -53.62 -28.68 -8.46
C TYR A 263 -53.37 -29.92 -7.57
N THR A 264 -53.53 -31.11 -8.15
CA THR A 264 -53.30 -32.40 -7.47
C THR A 264 -51.83 -32.81 -7.47
N SER A 265 -51.09 -32.41 -8.50
CA SER A 265 -49.65 -32.63 -8.63
C SER A 265 -48.98 -31.50 -9.41
N THR A 266 -47.66 -31.45 -9.36
CA THR A 266 -46.83 -30.59 -10.21
C THR A 266 -47.19 -30.74 -11.69
N LEU A 267 -47.28 -31.98 -12.19
CA LEU A 267 -47.56 -32.27 -13.60
C LEU A 267 -48.97 -31.82 -13.98
N HIS A 268 -49.93 -31.98 -13.08
CA HIS A 268 -51.27 -31.44 -13.25
C HIS A 268 -51.26 -29.90 -13.30
N CYS A 269 -50.42 -29.22 -12.51
CA CYS A 269 -50.25 -27.77 -12.57
C CYS A 269 -49.69 -27.31 -13.93
N TRP A 270 -48.68 -28.00 -14.47
CA TRP A 270 -48.17 -27.75 -15.82
C TRP A 270 -49.27 -27.89 -16.89
N GLY A 271 -49.96 -29.04 -16.90
CA GLY A 271 -51.01 -29.32 -17.89
C GLY A 271 -52.16 -28.32 -17.81
N LYS A 272 -52.58 -27.96 -16.59
CA LYS A 272 -53.69 -27.03 -16.35
C LYS A 272 -53.36 -25.60 -16.80
N ILE A 273 -52.15 -25.09 -16.51
CA ILE A 273 -51.73 -23.77 -17.00
C ILE A 273 -51.69 -23.74 -18.52
N ALA A 274 -51.13 -24.78 -19.14
CA ALA A 274 -51.04 -24.86 -20.60
C ALA A 274 -52.41 -24.92 -21.28
N LYS A 275 -53.35 -25.69 -20.71
CA LYS A 275 -54.70 -25.88 -21.23
C LYS A 275 -55.61 -24.67 -21.01
N ASP A 276 -55.58 -24.09 -19.80
CA ASP A 276 -56.56 -23.08 -19.39
C ASP A 276 -56.10 -21.64 -19.68
N GLU A 277 -54.80 -21.38 -19.75
CA GLU A 277 -54.25 -20.02 -19.96
C GLU A 277 -53.28 -19.89 -21.15
N GLY A 278 -52.98 -21.00 -21.83
CA GLY A 278 -52.02 -21.06 -22.93
C GLY A 278 -50.55 -21.06 -22.48
N THR A 279 -49.65 -21.46 -23.38
CA THR A 279 -48.21 -21.58 -23.10
C THR A 279 -47.53 -20.24 -22.77
N GLY A 280 -48.09 -19.12 -23.21
CA GLY A 280 -47.63 -17.77 -22.84
C GLY A 280 -47.75 -17.47 -21.35
N ALA A 281 -48.64 -18.16 -20.62
CA ALA A 281 -48.84 -17.98 -19.18
C ALA A 281 -47.60 -18.35 -18.35
N PHE A 282 -46.76 -19.27 -18.84
CA PHE A 282 -45.51 -19.65 -18.17
C PHE A 282 -44.51 -18.50 -18.08
N PHE A 283 -44.58 -17.52 -18.99
CA PHE A 283 -43.64 -16.40 -19.10
C PHE A 283 -44.21 -15.05 -18.62
N LYS A 284 -45.41 -15.03 -18.04
CA LYS A 284 -45.99 -13.81 -17.46
C LYS A 284 -45.10 -13.27 -16.34
N GLY A 285 -44.54 -12.07 -16.55
CA GLY A 285 -43.58 -11.42 -15.66
C GLY A 285 -42.10 -11.62 -16.06
N ALA A 286 -41.80 -12.26 -17.19
CA ALA A 286 -40.43 -12.48 -17.66
C ALA A 286 -39.70 -11.16 -17.96
N GLY A 287 -40.37 -10.17 -18.55
CA GLY A 287 -39.79 -8.84 -18.80
C GLY A 287 -39.31 -8.14 -17.51
N SER A 288 -40.10 -8.18 -16.43
CA SER A 288 -39.68 -7.68 -15.11
C SER A 288 -38.48 -8.45 -14.54
N ASN A 289 -38.37 -9.74 -14.86
CA ASN A 289 -37.26 -10.59 -14.44
C ASN A 289 -35.94 -10.24 -15.15
N ILE A 290 -36.00 -9.80 -16.42
CA ILE A 290 -34.83 -9.34 -17.19
C ILE A 290 -34.28 -8.04 -16.62
N ILE A 291 -35.15 -7.04 -16.38
CA ILE A 291 -34.78 -5.74 -15.77
C ILE A 291 -34.12 -5.95 -14.40
N ARG A 292 -34.65 -6.89 -13.63
CA ARG A 292 -34.06 -7.31 -12.35
C ARG A 292 -32.66 -7.93 -12.52
N GLY A 293 -32.47 -8.73 -13.57
CA GLY A 293 -31.18 -9.36 -13.90
C GLY A 293 -30.09 -8.35 -14.20
N THR A 294 -30.44 -7.25 -14.88
CA THR A 294 -29.54 -6.14 -15.22
C THR A 294 -28.89 -5.51 -13.97
N GLY A 295 -29.64 -5.32 -12.88
CA GLY A 295 -29.09 -4.81 -11.62
C GLY A 295 -28.14 -5.78 -10.92
N GLY A 296 -28.35 -7.09 -11.06
CA GLY A 296 -27.44 -8.12 -10.52
C GLY A 296 -26.13 -8.21 -11.29
N ALA A 297 -26.19 -8.15 -12.63
CA ALA A 297 -25.01 -8.12 -13.49
C ALA A 297 -24.18 -6.84 -13.27
N LEU A 298 -24.83 -5.69 -13.07
CA LEU A 298 -24.14 -4.43 -12.76
C LEU A 298 -23.41 -4.49 -11.40
N VAL A 299 -24.02 -5.07 -10.37
CA VAL A 299 -23.39 -5.24 -9.04
C VAL A 299 -22.23 -6.22 -9.08
N LEU A 300 -22.34 -7.31 -9.86
CA LEU A 300 -21.27 -8.30 -10.00
C LEU A 300 -20.05 -7.73 -10.73
N VAL A 301 -20.27 -7.03 -11.84
CA VAL A 301 -19.22 -6.35 -12.60
C VAL A 301 -18.59 -5.24 -11.75
N MET A 302 -19.38 -4.46 -11.01
CA MET A 302 -18.84 -3.43 -10.10
C MET A 302 -18.04 -4.04 -8.93
N TYR A 303 -18.42 -5.22 -8.43
CA TYR A 303 -17.69 -5.93 -7.37
C TYR A 303 -16.35 -6.50 -7.88
N ASP A 304 -16.34 -7.09 -9.08
CA ASP A 304 -15.12 -7.58 -9.72
C ASP A 304 -14.19 -6.42 -10.10
N GLU A 305 -14.74 -5.28 -10.53
CA GLU A 305 -13.98 -4.03 -10.74
C GLU A 305 -13.49 -3.42 -9.42
N PHE A 306 -14.26 -3.50 -8.32
CA PHE A 306 -13.76 -3.10 -6.99
C PHE A 306 -12.57 -3.96 -6.54
N LYS A 307 -12.54 -5.25 -6.92
CA LYS A 307 -11.38 -6.14 -6.72
C LYS A 307 -10.24 -5.86 -7.71
N ALA A 308 -10.55 -5.50 -8.97
CA ALA A 308 -9.55 -5.20 -10.00
C ALA A 308 -8.92 -3.80 -9.85
N LEU A 309 -9.65 -2.80 -9.36
CA LEU A 309 -9.14 -1.48 -8.97
C LEU A 309 -8.21 -1.54 -7.76
N MET A 310 -8.35 -2.57 -6.92
CA MET A 310 -7.38 -2.90 -5.87
C MET A 310 -6.17 -3.68 -6.41
N GLY A 311 -6.13 -4.03 -7.70
CA GLY A 311 -5.12 -4.91 -8.30
C GLY A 311 -4.50 -4.50 -9.65
N PHE A 312 -4.83 -3.35 -10.26
CA PHE A 312 -4.20 -2.97 -11.54
C PHE A 312 -3.98 -1.44 -11.68
N GLN A 313 -2.72 -1.03 -11.49
CA GLN A 313 -2.12 0.15 -12.12
C GLN A 313 -1.73 -0.24 -13.55
N ALA A 314 -2.53 0.11 -14.55
CA ALA A 314 -2.07 0.39 -15.92
C ALA A 314 -3.28 0.69 -16.81
N THR A 315 -3.11 1.68 -17.69
CA THR A 315 -4.00 2.05 -18.82
C THR A 315 -5.08 3.10 -18.53
N CYS A 316 -4.65 4.35 -18.31
CA CYS A 316 -5.38 5.54 -18.75
C CYS A 316 -4.39 6.68 -19.07
N ARG A 317 -3.44 6.41 -19.97
CA ARG A 317 -2.75 7.45 -20.75
C ARG A 317 -3.55 7.66 -22.03
N LEU A 318 -4.40 8.67 -22.06
CA LEU A 318 -4.80 9.49 -23.22
C LEU A 318 -6.10 10.21 -22.89
N LEU A 319 -6.09 11.54 -23.07
CA LEU A 319 -7.14 12.53 -22.80
C LEU A 319 -7.10 13.17 -21.41
N VAL A 320 -6.21 14.16 -21.22
CA VAL A 320 -6.57 15.59 -21.01
C VAL A 320 -5.26 16.38 -21.11
N LEU A 321 -4.89 16.80 -22.32
CA LEU A 321 -4.07 17.99 -22.54
C LEU A 321 -5.05 19.13 -22.82
N GLY A 322 -5.07 20.14 -21.95
CA GLY A 322 -5.95 21.30 -22.13
C GLY A 322 -5.91 22.28 -20.97
N ARG A 323 -4.88 23.15 -20.97
CA ARG A 323 -4.82 24.50 -20.37
C ARG A 323 -5.61 24.76 -19.07
N CYS A 324 -4.90 25.08 -17.99
CA CYS A 324 -5.30 26.21 -17.15
C CYS A 324 -4.09 26.82 -16.44
N ASN A 325 -3.73 28.03 -16.87
CA ASN A 325 -2.70 28.88 -16.28
C ASN A 325 -3.42 30.10 -15.67
N ARG A 326 -2.90 30.66 -14.57
CA ARG A 326 -3.34 31.92 -13.90
C ARG A 326 -4.80 31.99 -13.40
N THR A 327 -5.04 31.76 -12.10
CA THR A 327 -6.14 32.38 -11.29
C THR A 327 -6.15 31.89 -9.81
N GLN A 328 -5.02 31.98 -9.10
CA GLN A 328 -5.01 31.56 -7.67
C GLN A 328 -4.31 32.52 -6.70
N ARG A 329 -3.73 33.63 -7.18
CA ARG A 329 -3.07 34.64 -6.33
C ARG A 329 -3.99 35.76 -5.83
N GLU A 330 -5.15 35.97 -6.43
CA GLU A 330 -6.01 37.14 -6.11
C GLU A 330 -7.11 36.84 -5.08
N THR A 331 -7.46 35.57 -4.84
CA THR A 331 -8.58 35.19 -3.97
C THR A 331 -8.32 35.34 -2.47
N SER A 332 -7.08 35.22 -2.01
CA SER A 332 -6.75 35.20 -0.58
C SER A 332 -6.71 36.59 0.06
N GLN A 333 -6.34 37.63 -0.70
CA GLN A 333 -6.31 39.01 -0.21
C GLN A 333 -7.69 39.69 -0.24
N ILE A 334 -8.57 39.30 -1.18
CA ILE A 334 -9.93 39.84 -1.28
C ILE A 334 -10.82 39.39 -0.10
N LEU A 335 -10.62 38.18 0.43
CA LEU A 335 -11.41 37.65 1.55
C LEU A 335 -11.09 38.31 2.91
N PHE A 336 -9.86 38.78 3.13
CA PHE A 336 -9.47 39.49 4.35
C PHE A 336 -10.04 40.93 4.38
N LEU A 337 -10.08 41.59 3.21
CA LEU A 337 -10.62 42.95 3.06
C LEU A 337 -12.16 42.97 3.01
N MET A 338 -12.82 41.94 2.47
CA MET A 338 -14.29 41.91 2.39
C MET A 338 -14.98 41.65 3.75
N TRP A 339 -14.31 41.01 4.72
CA TRP A 339 -14.94 40.69 6.03
C TRP A 339 -14.69 41.75 7.11
N HIS A 340 -13.58 42.49 7.04
CA HIS A 340 -13.23 43.51 8.05
C HIS A 340 -14.23 44.69 8.08
N HIS A 341 -15.06 44.83 7.03
CA HIS A 341 -15.96 45.96 6.83
C HIS A 341 -17.44 45.70 7.21
N GLN A 342 -17.84 44.51 7.71
CA GLN A 342 -19.26 44.15 7.91
C GLN A 342 -19.62 43.44 9.23
N CYS A 343 -18.80 43.51 10.29
CA CYS A 343 -19.12 42.91 11.60
C CYS A 343 -19.16 43.93 12.76
N ASP A 344 -20.34 44.06 13.39
CA ASP A 344 -20.59 44.99 14.52
C ASP A 344 -20.47 44.36 15.93
N ASN A 345 -20.13 43.08 16.09
CA ASN A 345 -20.03 42.44 17.42
C ASN A 345 -18.62 41.99 17.80
N ALA A 346 -18.19 42.35 19.02
CA ALA A 346 -16.85 42.08 19.57
C ALA A 346 -16.54 40.59 19.81
N ILE A 347 -17.55 39.78 20.17
CA ILE A 347 -17.35 38.34 20.47
C ILE A 347 -17.00 37.55 19.21
N ASP A 348 -17.62 37.83 18.06
CA ASP A 348 -17.28 37.20 16.77
C ASP A 348 -15.91 37.66 16.25
N LYS A 349 -15.47 38.88 16.59
CA LYS A 349 -14.13 39.40 16.25
C LYS A 349 -13.03 38.70 17.04
N HIS A 350 -13.18 38.52 18.35
CA HIS A 350 -12.15 37.89 19.18
C HIS A 350 -12.02 36.37 18.97
N PHE A 351 -13.14 35.66 18.75
CA PHE A 351 -13.12 34.21 18.52
C PHE A 351 -12.50 33.83 17.15
N VAL A 352 -12.64 34.70 16.15
CA VAL A 352 -12.05 34.52 14.81
C VAL A 352 -10.64 35.09 14.73
N ALA A 353 -10.36 36.22 15.37
CA ALA A 353 -8.99 36.78 15.45
C ALA A 353 -8.03 35.83 16.17
N GLY A 354 -8.46 35.17 17.26
CA GLY A 354 -7.65 34.16 17.95
C GLY A 354 -7.32 32.92 17.12
N PHE A 355 -8.10 32.61 16.07
CA PHE A 355 -7.87 31.46 15.18
C PHE A 355 -7.11 31.84 13.90
N ILE A 356 -7.27 33.07 13.40
CA ILE A 356 -6.52 33.59 12.24
C ILE A 356 -5.10 34.00 12.65
N LEU A 357 -4.87 34.43 13.89
CA LEU A 357 -3.53 34.77 14.42
C LEU A 357 -2.62 33.55 14.68
N LEU A 358 -3.12 32.31 14.51
CA LEU A 358 -2.31 31.08 14.57
C LEU A 358 -1.73 30.69 13.20
N ILE A 359 -1.93 31.50 12.16
CA ILE A 359 -1.28 31.33 10.85
C ILE A 359 -0.21 32.41 10.73
N PRO A 360 1.07 32.12 10.98
CA PRO A 360 2.12 33.03 10.58
C PRO A 360 2.22 32.96 9.05
N VAL A 361 1.60 33.93 8.36
CA VAL A 361 1.97 34.28 6.99
C VAL A 361 3.15 35.24 7.08
N SER A 362 4.29 34.73 7.54
CA SER A 362 5.56 35.39 7.29
C SER A 362 6.05 34.93 5.92
N SER A 363 6.15 35.90 5.03
CA SER A 363 6.78 35.82 3.72
C SER A 363 8.14 35.13 3.79
N THR A 364 8.28 33.94 3.21
CA THR A 364 9.49 33.47 2.52
C THR A 364 9.25 32.10 1.91
N ASN A 365 9.72 31.95 0.68
CA ASN A 365 9.86 30.73 -0.12
C ASN A 365 8.58 30.12 -0.70
N ALA A 366 8.58 30.02 -2.04
CA ALA A 366 7.58 29.32 -2.82
C ALA A 366 7.50 27.86 -2.34
N ILE A 367 6.37 27.52 -1.72
CA ILE A 367 6.05 26.19 -1.22
C ILE A 367 5.77 25.30 -2.44
N SER A 368 6.68 24.38 -2.74
CA SER A 368 6.47 23.31 -3.70
C SER A 368 5.47 22.32 -3.12
N MET A 369 4.27 22.25 -3.69
CA MET A 369 3.32 21.17 -3.43
C MET A 369 4.02 19.82 -3.71
N GLU A 370 4.13 18.97 -2.69
CA GLU A 370 4.48 17.56 -2.82
C GLU A 370 3.59 16.93 -3.88
N ARG A 371 4.22 16.29 -4.87
CA ARG A 371 3.50 15.60 -5.95
C ARG A 371 3.03 14.24 -5.47
N HIS A 372 2.06 14.21 -4.56
CA HIS A 372 1.20 13.05 -4.41
C HIS A 372 0.67 12.71 -5.81
N SER A 373 0.91 11.50 -6.30
CA SER A 373 0.49 11.12 -7.65
C SER A 373 -0.98 11.51 -7.86
N SER A 374 -1.28 12.30 -8.89
CA SER A 374 -2.65 12.79 -9.13
C SER A 374 -3.69 11.65 -9.20
N MET A 375 -3.23 10.41 -9.43
CA MET A 375 -4.01 9.18 -9.36
C MET A 375 -4.37 8.72 -7.94
N SER A 376 -3.49 8.81 -6.93
CA SER A 376 -3.85 8.47 -5.54
C SER A 376 -4.85 9.49 -4.99
N PHE A 377 -4.62 10.78 -5.24
CA PHE A 377 -5.53 11.84 -4.86
C PHE A 377 -6.91 11.66 -5.49
N ALA A 378 -6.99 11.43 -6.81
CA ALA A 378 -8.27 11.24 -7.50
C ALA A 378 -9.00 9.95 -7.07
N ARG A 379 -8.27 8.86 -6.81
CA ARG A 379 -8.83 7.60 -6.33
C ARG A 379 -9.38 7.73 -4.92
N ASP A 380 -8.61 8.28 -3.99
CA ASP A 380 -9.01 8.42 -2.59
C ASP A 380 -10.13 9.48 -2.46
N PHE A 381 -10.10 10.52 -3.30
CA PHE A 381 -11.18 11.48 -3.49
C PHE A 381 -12.47 10.85 -4.02
N ALA A 382 -12.39 10.00 -5.04
CA ALA A 382 -13.55 9.32 -5.62
C ALA A 382 -14.15 8.29 -4.67
N VAL A 383 -13.33 7.44 -4.05
CA VAL A 383 -13.78 6.41 -3.11
C VAL A 383 -14.36 7.05 -1.84
N GLY A 384 -13.66 8.03 -1.25
CA GLY A 384 -14.15 8.78 -0.09
C GLY A 384 -15.42 9.58 -0.40
N GLY A 385 -15.46 10.25 -1.56
CA GLY A 385 -16.61 11.03 -2.03
C GLY A 385 -17.86 10.18 -2.27
N VAL A 386 -17.71 9.02 -2.93
CA VAL A 386 -18.82 8.11 -3.24
C VAL A 386 -19.32 7.39 -1.98
N ALA A 387 -18.43 6.84 -1.16
CA ALA A 387 -18.80 6.17 0.09
C ALA A 387 -19.53 7.13 1.05
N GLY A 388 -19.03 8.36 1.15
CA GLY A 388 -19.66 9.41 1.93
C GLY A 388 -21.01 9.86 1.37
N ALA A 389 -21.15 9.99 0.05
CA ALA A 389 -22.43 10.34 -0.59
C ALA A 389 -23.50 9.27 -0.35
N ILE A 390 -23.14 7.98 -0.42
CA ILE A 390 -24.03 6.85 -0.14
C ILE A 390 -24.45 6.87 1.34
N SER A 391 -23.48 6.94 2.26
CA SER A 391 -23.75 6.99 3.71
C SER A 391 -24.67 8.16 4.07
N LYS A 392 -24.41 9.36 3.54
CA LYS A 392 -25.21 10.55 3.81
C LYS A 392 -26.61 10.48 3.20
N THR A 393 -26.78 9.79 2.07
CA THR A 393 -28.09 9.57 1.45
C THR A 393 -28.94 8.59 2.25
N LEU A 394 -28.34 7.57 2.85
CA LEU A 394 -29.04 6.61 3.72
C LEU A 394 -29.55 7.27 5.01
N VAL A 395 -28.77 8.20 5.59
CA VAL A 395 -29.11 8.90 6.84
C VAL A 395 -29.93 10.18 6.60
N ALA A 396 -30.03 10.66 5.35
CA ALA A 396 -30.73 11.90 5.01
C ALA A 396 -32.16 12.04 5.54
N PRO A 397 -33.01 10.99 5.57
CA PRO A 397 -34.33 11.05 6.21
C PRO A 397 -34.27 11.46 7.67
N LEU A 398 -33.36 10.86 8.43
CA LEU A 398 -33.19 11.15 9.85
C LEU A 398 -32.65 12.56 10.07
N ASP A 399 -31.71 13.00 9.22
CA ASP A 399 -31.19 14.36 9.24
C ASP A 399 -32.28 15.40 8.98
N ARG A 400 -33.18 15.15 8.02
CA ARG A 400 -34.30 16.06 7.72
C ARG A 400 -35.28 16.15 8.89
N ILE A 401 -35.67 15.02 9.47
CA ILE A 401 -36.61 14.99 10.59
C ILE A 401 -36.02 15.66 11.82
N LYS A 402 -34.75 15.39 12.13
CA LYS A 402 -34.01 16.10 13.19
C LYS A 402 -34.05 17.61 12.97
N LEU A 403 -33.76 18.04 11.74
CA LEU A 403 -33.72 19.45 11.39
C LEU A 403 -35.08 20.13 11.55
N LEU A 404 -36.17 19.49 11.10
CA LEU A 404 -37.54 20.02 11.29
C LEU A 404 -37.88 20.18 12.78
N LEU A 405 -37.50 19.22 13.62
CA LEU A 405 -37.68 19.31 15.08
C LEU A 405 -36.83 20.43 15.72
N GLN A 406 -35.66 20.73 15.17
CA GLN A 406 -34.77 21.79 15.67
C GLN A 406 -35.23 23.20 15.28
N VAL A 407 -35.82 23.35 14.09
CA VAL A 407 -36.18 24.66 13.52
C VAL A 407 -37.66 25.01 13.64
N GLN A 408 -38.53 24.09 14.08
CA GLN A 408 -39.98 24.33 14.17
C GLN A 408 -40.38 25.56 14.98
N ALA A 409 -39.64 25.91 16.05
CA ALA A 409 -39.90 27.11 16.85
C ALA A 409 -39.53 28.42 16.12
N SER A 410 -38.72 28.33 15.07
CA SER A 410 -38.22 29.47 14.28
C SER A 410 -38.75 29.48 12.84
N SER A 411 -39.65 28.56 12.48
CA SER A 411 -40.18 28.41 11.13
C SER A 411 -41.64 28.82 11.08
N THR A 412 -41.93 29.92 10.38
CA THR A 412 -43.30 30.39 10.13
C THR A 412 -44.09 29.52 9.16
N ALA A 413 -43.42 28.63 8.44
CA ALA A 413 -44.06 27.67 7.54
C ALA A 413 -44.67 26.47 8.30
N ILE A 414 -44.29 26.25 9.57
CA ILE A 414 -44.81 25.17 10.41
C ILE A 414 -45.88 25.76 11.35
N GLN A 415 -47.15 25.66 10.95
CA GLN A 415 -48.27 26.22 11.72
C GLN A 415 -48.58 25.42 12.99
N GLN A 416 -48.36 24.10 12.98
CA GLN A 416 -48.53 23.25 14.16
C GLN A 416 -47.21 22.55 14.53
N PRO A 417 -46.70 22.74 15.77
CA PRO A 417 -45.50 22.07 16.23
C PRO A 417 -45.65 20.54 16.23
N TYR A 418 -44.56 19.84 15.93
CA TYR A 418 -44.50 18.39 16.01
C TYR A 418 -44.32 17.94 17.46
N LYS A 419 -45.07 16.90 17.86
CA LYS A 419 -45.02 16.36 19.22
C LYS A 419 -43.79 15.47 19.48
N GLY A 420 -43.09 15.06 18.42
CA GLY A 420 -41.89 14.22 18.52
C GLY A 420 -41.49 13.61 17.17
N PHE A 421 -40.48 12.73 17.21
CA PHE A 421 -39.90 12.10 16.01
C PHE A 421 -40.93 11.37 15.14
N ILE A 422 -41.73 10.48 15.75
CA ILE A 422 -42.69 9.65 15.01
C ILE A 422 -43.79 10.51 14.41
N ASP A 423 -44.29 11.49 15.15
CA ASP A 423 -45.31 12.44 14.68
C ASP A 423 -44.79 13.28 13.49
N CYS A 424 -43.55 13.76 13.55
CA CYS A 424 -42.91 14.48 12.45
C CYS A 424 -42.76 13.59 11.20
N VAL A 425 -42.29 12.35 11.34
CA VAL A 425 -42.17 11.39 10.21
C VAL A 425 -43.52 11.14 9.56
N MET A 426 -44.55 10.85 10.35
CA MET A 426 -45.88 10.51 9.82
C MET A 426 -46.51 11.70 9.10
N ARG A 427 -46.42 12.91 9.63
CA ARG A 427 -46.96 14.11 8.99
C ARG A 427 -46.22 14.46 7.71
N VAL A 428 -44.88 14.42 7.71
CA VAL A 428 -44.09 14.66 6.50
C VAL A 428 -44.42 13.66 5.39
N ILE A 429 -44.57 12.38 5.72
CA ILE A 429 -44.98 11.35 4.74
C ILE A 429 -46.40 11.60 4.23
N LYS A 430 -47.33 11.94 5.12
CA LYS A 430 -48.75 12.15 4.80
C LYS A 430 -48.98 13.40 3.96
N GLU A 431 -48.31 14.50 4.27
CA GLU A 431 -48.54 15.82 3.67
C GLU A 431 -47.66 16.08 2.44
N GLN A 432 -46.42 15.57 2.42
CA GLN A 432 -45.44 15.88 1.37
C GLN A 432 -44.99 14.65 0.57
N GLY A 433 -45.40 13.45 0.98
CA GLY A 433 -45.02 12.18 0.36
C GLY A 433 -43.66 11.65 0.83
N VAL A 434 -43.42 10.35 0.64
CA VAL A 434 -42.25 9.63 1.17
C VAL A 434 -40.91 10.16 0.65
N LEU A 435 -40.83 10.55 -0.62
CA LEU A 435 -39.61 11.07 -1.24
C LEU A 435 -39.19 12.42 -0.64
N SER A 436 -40.12 13.14 -0.02
CA SER A 436 -39.81 14.39 0.66
C SER A 436 -38.82 14.17 1.80
N LEU A 437 -38.75 13.01 2.44
CA LEU A 437 -37.80 12.72 3.52
C LEU A 437 -36.33 12.99 3.11
N TRP A 438 -35.99 12.91 1.82
CA TRP A 438 -34.66 13.19 1.27
C TRP A 438 -34.49 14.64 0.76
N ARG A 439 -35.45 15.54 1.03
CA ARG A 439 -35.36 16.94 0.59
C ARG A 439 -34.14 17.61 1.22
N GLY A 440 -33.36 18.31 0.39
CA GLY A 440 -32.07 18.89 0.78
C GLY A 440 -30.87 17.93 0.65
N ASN A 441 -31.07 16.64 0.33
CA ASN A 441 -29.97 15.68 0.22
C ASN A 441 -29.01 15.99 -0.95
N VAL A 442 -29.49 16.60 -2.03
CA VAL A 442 -28.62 17.04 -3.14
C VAL A 442 -27.58 18.07 -2.66
N ALA A 443 -28.00 19.06 -1.87
CA ALA A 443 -27.07 20.01 -1.25
C ALA A 443 -26.12 19.31 -0.26
N ASN A 444 -26.61 18.27 0.45
CA ASN A 444 -25.79 17.47 1.36
C ASN A 444 -24.68 16.69 0.63
N ILE A 445 -24.97 16.11 -0.53
CA ILE A 445 -24.00 15.39 -1.38
C ILE A 445 -23.00 16.38 -1.99
N LEU A 446 -23.48 17.48 -2.57
CA LEU A 446 -22.62 18.51 -3.19
C LEU A 446 -21.65 19.14 -2.18
N ARG A 447 -22.04 19.26 -0.91
CA ARG A 447 -21.19 19.76 0.18
C ARG A 447 -20.04 18.79 0.52
N TYR A 448 -20.23 17.50 0.27
CA TYR A 448 -19.32 16.47 0.78
C TYR A 448 -18.01 16.41 -0.01
N LEU A 449 -18.06 16.53 -1.34
CA LEU A 449 -16.87 16.50 -2.19
C LEU A 449 -15.86 17.61 -1.80
N PRO A 450 -16.23 18.89 -1.70
CA PRO A 450 -15.28 19.93 -1.30
C PRO A 450 -14.79 19.77 0.15
N THR A 451 -15.62 19.22 1.05
CA THR A 451 -15.20 18.94 2.43
C THR A 451 -14.05 17.93 2.47
N GLN A 452 -14.10 16.89 1.64
CA GLN A 452 -12.99 15.93 1.52
C GLN A 452 -11.77 16.58 0.86
N THR A 453 -11.96 17.32 -0.23
CA THR A 453 -10.86 18.06 -0.89
C THR A 453 -10.11 18.97 0.09
N SER A 454 -10.82 19.77 0.90
CA SER A 454 -10.20 20.66 1.88
C SER A 454 -9.47 19.90 3.00
N ASN A 455 -10.05 18.80 3.50
CA ASN A 455 -9.37 18.00 4.54
C ASN A 455 -8.07 17.38 4.03
N PHE A 456 -7.98 16.98 2.76
CA PHE A 456 -6.74 16.44 2.20
C PHE A 456 -5.75 17.53 1.80
N ALA A 457 -6.21 18.63 1.18
CA ALA A 457 -5.32 19.69 0.70
C ALA A 457 -4.64 20.50 1.82
N PHE A 458 -5.28 20.63 2.99
CA PHE A 458 -4.77 21.49 4.06
C PHE A 458 -4.22 20.72 5.28
N LYS A 459 -4.40 19.40 5.37
CA LYS A 459 -3.94 18.60 6.52
C LYS A 459 -2.42 18.66 6.69
N ASP A 460 -1.67 18.56 5.60
CA ASP A 460 -0.20 18.57 5.66
C ASP A 460 0.33 19.97 6.00
N MET A 461 -0.34 21.02 5.51
CA MET A 461 -0.07 22.41 5.90
C MET A 461 -0.27 22.64 7.41
N TYR A 462 -1.32 22.07 8.01
CA TYR A 462 -1.55 22.20 9.46
C TYR A 462 -0.61 21.34 10.30
N LYS A 463 -0.23 20.16 9.79
CA LYS A 463 0.72 19.26 10.45
C LYS A 463 2.07 19.94 10.63
N ASP A 464 2.57 20.58 9.58
CA ASP A 464 3.86 21.28 9.61
C ASP A 464 3.88 22.50 10.52
N VAL A 465 2.78 23.26 10.58
CA VAL A 465 2.71 24.48 11.42
C VAL A 465 2.54 24.13 12.90
N ILE A 466 1.68 23.15 13.21
CA ILE A 466 1.31 22.81 14.59
C ILE A 466 2.39 21.98 15.29
N PHE A 467 3.01 21.00 14.61
CA PHE A 467 4.06 20.17 15.24
C PHE A 467 5.44 20.83 15.30
N ARG A 468 5.67 21.96 14.59
CA ARG A 468 6.87 22.78 14.81
C ARG A 468 6.90 23.49 16.16
N HIS A 469 5.76 23.61 16.84
CA HIS A 469 5.62 24.38 18.08
C HIS A 469 5.15 23.55 19.28
N ILE A 470 5.03 22.22 19.11
CA ILE A 470 4.57 21.30 20.16
C ILE A 470 5.66 20.26 20.42
N ASP A 471 6.06 20.12 21.68
CA ASP A 471 7.06 19.14 22.13
C ASP A 471 6.52 17.70 21.98
N THR A 472 7.11 16.92 21.06
CA THR A 472 6.65 15.58 20.69
C THR A 472 7.03 14.48 21.69
N ASN A 473 7.67 14.84 22.81
CA ASN A 473 8.12 13.87 23.81
C ASN A 473 7.02 13.39 24.78
N SER A 474 5.83 13.98 24.75
CA SER A 474 4.68 13.58 25.59
C SER A 474 3.46 13.20 24.77
N LEU A 475 2.82 12.09 25.16
CA LEU A 475 1.56 11.60 24.58
C LEU A 475 0.44 12.66 24.66
N SER A 476 0.43 13.48 25.72
CA SER A 476 -0.56 14.57 25.89
C SER A 476 -0.34 15.73 24.90
N SER A 477 0.90 16.00 24.52
CA SER A 477 1.27 17.03 23.55
C SER A 477 0.92 16.59 22.13
N ILE A 478 1.21 15.33 21.77
CA ILE A 478 0.82 14.72 20.48
C ILE A 478 -0.71 14.72 20.33
N PHE A 479 -1.42 14.39 21.41
CA PHE A 479 -2.88 14.44 21.46
C PHE A 479 -3.41 15.85 21.19
N MET A 480 -2.85 16.87 21.86
CA MET A 480 -3.23 18.27 21.66
C MET A 480 -2.93 18.75 20.23
N GLY A 481 -1.79 18.35 19.65
CA GLY A 481 -1.43 18.64 18.26
C GLY A 481 -2.42 18.05 17.26
N ASN A 482 -2.83 16.79 17.44
CA ASN A 482 -3.83 16.13 16.60
C ASN A 482 -5.22 16.79 16.70
N LEU A 483 -5.61 17.23 17.91
CA LEU A 483 -6.85 17.96 18.14
C LEU A 483 -6.86 19.31 17.42
N LEU A 484 -5.78 20.08 17.54
CA LEU A 484 -5.63 21.40 16.89
C LEU A 484 -5.60 21.28 15.36
N MET A 485 -4.92 20.27 14.81
CA MET A 485 -4.95 19.99 13.37
C MET A 485 -6.36 19.64 12.88
N GLY A 486 -7.07 18.76 13.59
CA GLY A 486 -8.42 18.34 13.24
C GLY A 486 -9.44 19.48 13.30
N ALA A 487 -9.25 20.39 14.25
CA ALA A 487 -10.02 21.63 14.38
C ALA A 487 -9.72 22.61 13.24
N ALA A 488 -8.45 22.84 12.91
CA ALA A 488 -8.02 23.75 11.84
C ALA A 488 -8.46 23.25 10.44
N ALA A 489 -8.24 21.98 10.13
CA ALA A 489 -8.69 21.37 8.86
C ALA A 489 -10.21 21.41 8.71
N GLY A 490 -10.95 21.07 9.78
CA GLY A 490 -12.40 21.13 9.81
C GLY A 490 -12.95 22.55 9.68
N GLY A 491 -12.28 23.53 10.28
CA GLY A 491 -12.65 24.94 10.20
C GLY A 491 -12.47 25.52 8.79
N THR A 492 -11.35 25.22 8.15
CA THR A 492 -11.04 25.69 6.79
C THR A 492 -11.97 25.07 5.75
N ALA A 493 -12.25 23.77 5.85
CA ALA A 493 -13.25 23.12 5.01
C ALA A 493 -14.63 23.79 5.15
N LEU A 494 -15.00 24.18 6.38
CA LEU A 494 -16.29 24.81 6.65
C LEU A 494 -16.45 26.13 5.89
N VAL A 495 -15.41 26.96 5.77
CA VAL A 495 -15.44 28.25 5.05
C VAL A 495 -15.94 28.07 3.61
N PHE A 496 -15.45 27.06 2.90
CA PHE A 496 -15.81 26.84 1.49
C PHE A 496 -17.19 26.22 1.32
N VAL A 497 -17.61 25.36 2.26
CA VAL A 497 -18.83 24.55 2.10
C VAL A 497 -20.04 25.11 2.83
N TYR A 498 -19.85 26.16 3.65
CA TYR A 498 -20.91 26.74 4.47
C TYR A 498 -22.13 27.22 3.68
N PRO A 499 -22.00 27.89 2.51
CA PRO A 499 -23.16 28.28 1.70
C PRO A 499 -24.06 27.09 1.33
N LEU A 500 -23.47 25.93 1.05
CA LEU A 500 -24.20 24.69 0.76
C LEU A 500 -24.89 24.12 2.01
N ASP A 501 -24.35 24.34 3.22
CA ASP A 501 -25.00 23.94 4.47
C ASP A 501 -26.21 24.83 4.80
N VAL A 502 -26.13 26.13 4.52
CA VAL A 502 -27.28 27.05 4.62
C VAL A 502 -28.37 26.67 3.61
N ALA A 503 -27.99 26.42 2.36
CA ALA A 503 -28.92 25.99 1.32
C ALA A 503 -29.58 24.65 1.66
N ARG A 504 -28.80 23.67 2.14
CA ARG A 504 -29.32 22.39 2.64
C ARG A 504 -30.37 22.61 3.72
N THR A 505 -30.08 23.47 4.69
CA THR A 505 -30.94 23.71 5.85
C THR A 505 -32.29 24.31 5.43
N ARG A 506 -32.26 25.34 4.58
CA ARG A 506 -33.47 25.98 4.07
C ARG A 506 -34.29 25.05 3.17
N LEU A 507 -33.64 24.26 2.31
CA LEU A 507 -34.30 23.26 1.47
C LEU A 507 -34.97 22.15 2.29
N ALA A 508 -34.32 21.69 3.36
CA ALA A 508 -34.84 20.64 4.23
C ALA A 508 -36.01 21.14 5.10
N ALA A 509 -35.94 22.39 5.57
CA ALA A 509 -36.96 23.05 6.37
C ALA A 509 -38.19 23.52 5.55
N ASP A 510 -38.07 23.63 4.23
CA ASP A 510 -39.19 23.94 3.35
C ASP A 510 -40.21 22.79 3.34
N VAL A 511 -41.41 23.11 3.83
CA VAL A 511 -42.56 22.20 3.95
C VAL A 511 -43.58 22.38 2.82
N GLY A 512 -43.35 23.31 1.88
CA GLY A 512 -44.27 23.59 0.78
C GLY A 512 -44.44 22.43 -0.23
N VAL A 513 -45.64 22.34 -0.82
CA VAL A 513 -46.01 21.31 -1.81
C VAL A 513 -46.52 21.97 -3.10
N GLY A 514 -46.09 21.47 -4.26
CA GLY A 514 -46.50 22.03 -5.56
C GLY A 514 -46.09 23.50 -5.73
N SER A 515 -47.06 24.35 -6.06
CA SER A 515 -46.89 25.81 -6.24
C SER A 515 -46.61 26.59 -4.95
N SER A 516 -46.85 26.00 -3.77
CA SER A 516 -46.53 26.61 -2.47
C SER A 516 -45.07 26.41 -2.02
N ARG A 517 -44.22 25.80 -2.87
CA ARG A 517 -42.79 25.58 -2.59
C ARG A 517 -42.00 26.87 -2.71
N MET A 518 -41.23 27.20 -1.69
CA MET A 518 -40.30 28.33 -1.74
C MET A 518 -39.08 28.05 -2.63
N TYR A 519 -38.59 26.80 -2.66
CA TYR A 519 -37.37 26.46 -3.39
C TYR A 519 -37.57 25.25 -4.30
N THR A 520 -37.08 25.35 -5.53
CA THR A 520 -37.10 24.25 -6.52
C THR A 520 -35.82 23.39 -6.46
N GLY A 521 -34.72 23.94 -5.95
CA GLY A 521 -33.44 23.24 -5.84
C GLY A 521 -32.32 24.12 -5.27
N VAL A 522 -31.09 23.60 -5.26
CA VAL A 522 -29.92 24.24 -4.64
C VAL A 522 -29.61 25.61 -5.26
N ARG A 523 -29.60 25.71 -6.59
CA ARG A 523 -29.36 26.97 -7.31
C ARG A 523 -30.42 28.04 -7.01
N SER A 524 -31.70 27.66 -7.02
CA SER A 524 -32.82 28.55 -6.68
C SER A 524 -32.73 29.04 -5.23
N CYS A 525 -32.39 28.15 -4.29
CA CYS A 525 -32.21 28.50 -2.89
C CYS A 525 -31.02 29.46 -2.68
N LEU A 526 -29.85 29.17 -3.26
CA LEU A 526 -28.67 30.04 -3.13
C LEU A 526 -28.88 31.40 -3.79
N GLY A 527 -29.50 31.44 -4.98
CA GLY A 527 -29.85 32.69 -5.64
C GLY A 527 -30.82 33.52 -4.80
N ASN A 528 -31.86 32.90 -4.23
CA ASN A 528 -32.78 33.60 -3.33
C ASN A 528 -32.06 34.16 -2.10
N ILE A 529 -31.19 33.38 -1.43
CA ILE A 529 -30.39 33.86 -0.29
C ILE A 529 -29.53 35.08 -0.68
N TYR A 530 -28.85 35.00 -1.81
CA TYR A 530 -27.99 36.08 -2.31
C TYR A 530 -28.80 37.36 -2.57
N HIS A 531 -29.94 37.24 -3.26
CA HIS A 531 -30.79 38.39 -3.58
C HIS A 531 -31.48 38.99 -2.34
N THR A 532 -31.81 38.21 -1.31
CA THR A 532 -32.49 38.73 -0.12
C THR A 532 -31.56 39.26 0.97
N SER A 533 -30.34 38.73 1.07
CA SER A 533 -29.47 38.98 2.24
C SER A 533 -27.98 39.05 1.90
N GLY A 534 -27.63 39.07 0.61
CA GLY A 534 -26.24 39.13 0.14
C GLY A 534 -25.39 37.96 0.60
N LEU A 535 -24.07 38.17 0.58
CA LEU A 535 -23.07 37.20 1.06
C LEU A 535 -23.21 36.92 2.56
N HIS A 536 -23.62 37.91 3.36
CA HIS A 536 -23.88 37.74 4.79
C HIS A 536 -24.95 36.66 5.06
N GLY A 537 -26.00 36.60 4.23
CA GLY A 537 -27.03 35.57 4.32
C GLY A 537 -26.52 34.14 4.09
N MET A 538 -25.46 33.97 3.30
CA MET A 538 -24.83 32.68 3.02
C MET A 538 -23.93 32.18 4.16
N TYR A 539 -23.51 33.06 5.07
CA TYR A 539 -22.63 32.76 6.20
C TYR A 539 -23.30 32.89 7.58
N ARG A 540 -24.63 33.02 7.61
CA ARG A 540 -25.37 33.18 8.85
C ARG A 540 -25.28 31.92 9.74
N GLY A 541 -24.88 32.10 11.01
CA GLY A 541 -24.67 31.01 11.98
C GLY A 541 -23.28 30.36 11.94
N PHE A 542 -22.34 30.93 11.18
CA PHE A 542 -21.00 30.37 11.00
C PHE A 542 -20.24 30.24 12.32
N GLY A 543 -20.32 31.25 13.21
CA GLY A 543 -19.69 31.21 14.54
C GLY A 543 -20.17 30.04 15.41
N ALA A 544 -21.48 29.79 15.47
CA ALA A 544 -22.03 28.62 16.16
C ALA A 544 -21.53 27.30 15.54
N SER A 545 -21.38 27.27 14.22
CA SER A 545 -20.89 26.10 13.50
C SER A 545 -19.41 25.85 13.75
N MET A 546 -18.59 26.89 13.86
CA MET A 546 -17.17 26.77 14.17
C MET A 546 -16.95 26.24 15.59
N GLY A 547 -17.60 26.84 16.59
CA GLY A 547 -17.55 26.35 17.97
C GLY A 547 -18.03 24.91 18.09
N GLY A 548 -19.09 24.55 17.37
CA GLY A 548 -19.60 23.17 17.32
C GLY A 548 -18.62 22.18 16.67
N VAL A 549 -17.89 22.57 15.62
CA VAL A 549 -16.90 21.70 14.95
C VAL A 549 -15.71 21.41 15.85
N VAL A 550 -15.15 22.44 16.51
CA VAL A 550 -14.00 22.28 17.42
C VAL A 550 -14.36 21.35 18.58
N ILE A 551 -15.48 21.61 19.24
CA ILE A 551 -15.96 20.81 20.38
C ILE A 551 -16.27 19.37 19.95
N HIS A 552 -16.91 19.19 18.80
CA HIS A 552 -17.24 17.86 18.29
C HIS A 552 -15.97 17.05 17.95
N ARG A 553 -14.97 17.67 17.32
CA ARG A 553 -13.72 17.00 16.93
C ARG A 553 -12.86 16.64 18.14
N ALA A 554 -12.76 17.56 19.10
CA ALA A 554 -12.08 17.32 20.37
C ALA A 554 -12.71 16.15 21.14
N ALA A 555 -14.03 16.16 21.30
CA ALA A 555 -14.73 15.09 21.99
C ALA A 555 -14.73 13.75 21.22
N LEU A 556 -14.76 13.79 19.88
CA LEU A 556 -14.81 12.59 19.04
C LEU A 556 -13.49 11.84 19.02
N PHE A 557 -12.40 12.51 18.64
CA PHE A 557 -11.08 11.86 18.58
C PHE A 557 -10.52 11.66 19.98
N GLY A 558 -10.72 12.63 20.87
CA GLY A 558 -10.30 12.52 22.26
C GLY A 558 -11.00 11.39 23.00
N GLY A 559 -12.31 11.30 22.83
CA GLY A 559 -13.11 10.20 23.39
C GLY A 559 -12.79 8.86 22.72
N TYR A 560 -12.57 8.81 21.41
CA TYR A 560 -12.28 7.57 20.70
C TYR A 560 -10.96 6.95 21.14
N ASP A 561 -9.86 7.70 21.13
CA ASP A 561 -8.54 7.19 21.52
C ASP A 561 -8.53 6.77 22.99
N THR A 562 -9.14 7.57 23.88
CA THR A 562 -9.25 7.23 25.31
C THR A 562 -10.06 5.94 25.52
N LEU A 563 -11.20 5.79 24.83
CA LEU A 563 -12.02 4.58 24.92
C LEU A 563 -11.33 3.37 24.27
N GLN A 564 -10.55 3.56 23.21
CA GLN A 564 -9.73 2.48 22.65
C GLN A 564 -8.68 2.02 23.66
N HIS A 565 -7.92 2.91 24.28
CA HIS A 565 -6.90 2.53 25.27
C HIS A 565 -7.47 1.87 26.52
N LEU A 566 -8.65 2.32 26.99
CA LEU A 566 -9.30 1.76 28.18
C LEU A 566 -10.00 0.43 27.94
N PHE A 567 -10.58 0.22 26.76
CA PHE A 567 -11.44 -0.95 26.50
C PHE A 567 -10.88 -1.93 25.46
N LEU A 568 -9.84 -1.56 24.70
CA LEU A 568 -9.19 -2.38 23.68
C LEU A 568 -7.67 -2.42 23.92
N PRO A 569 -7.16 -3.31 24.79
CA PRO A 569 -5.72 -3.41 25.10
C PRO A 569 -4.84 -3.73 23.88
N SER A 570 -5.43 -4.20 22.76
CA SER A 570 -4.77 -4.26 21.47
C SER A 570 -5.76 -3.98 20.34
N SER A 571 -5.64 -2.82 19.69
CA SER A 571 -6.59 -2.33 18.66
C SER A 571 -6.55 -3.14 17.36
N SER A 572 -5.46 -3.86 17.10
CA SER A 572 -5.30 -4.71 15.91
C SER A 572 -6.03 -6.06 16.02
N THR A 573 -6.21 -6.60 17.23
CA THR A 573 -6.81 -7.94 17.45
C THR A 573 -8.24 -7.88 17.99
N ALA A 574 -8.72 -6.70 18.38
CA ALA A 574 -10.08 -6.52 18.87
C ALA A 574 -11.14 -6.87 17.81
N PRO A 575 -12.22 -7.61 18.16
CA PRO A 575 -13.32 -7.86 17.23
C PRO A 575 -13.97 -6.56 16.75
N VAL A 576 -14.34 -6.50 15.47
CA VAL A 576 -14.96 -5.32 14.82
C VAL A 576 -16.16 -4.77 15.59
N TRP A 577 -16.95 -5.64 16.22
CA TRP A 577 -18.11 -5.22 17.01
C TRP A 577 -17.72 -4.46 18.29
N HIS A 578 -16.58 -4.78 18.91
CA HIS A 578 -16.06 -4.00 20.05
C HIS A 578 -15.56 -2.63 19.59
N LYS A 579 -14.82 -2.57 18.47
CA LYS A 579 -14.41 -1.30 17.85
C LYS A 579 -15.62 -0.45 17.47
N TRP A 580 -16.69 -1.07 16.99
CA TRP A 580 -17.94 -0.39 16.67
C TRP A 580 -18.64 0.16 17.91
N ILE A 581 -18.66 -0.57 19.02
CA ILE A 581 -19.19 -0.05 20.30
C ILE A 581 -18.38 1.15 20.78
N VAL A 582 -17.04 1.08 20.72
CA VAL A 582 -16.14 2.18 21.10
C VAL A 582 -16.37 3.40 20.19
N ALA A 583 -16.40 3.20 18.87
CA ALA A 583 -16.66 4.25 17.88
C ALA A 583 -18.07 4.87 18.02
N GLN A 584 -19.09 4.04 18.25
CA GLN A 584 -20.47 4.47 18.45
C GLN A 584 -20.61 5.28 19.75
N THR A 585 -19.92 4.86 20.81
CA THR A 585 -19.92 5.55 22.10
C THR A 585 -19.24 6.92 21.98
N ALA A 586 -18.03 6.97 21.42
CA ALA A 586 -17.31 8.22 21.16
C ALA A 586 -18.13 9.18 20.27
N ALA A 587 -18.70 8.67 19.16
CA ALA A 587 -19.50 9.47 18.24
C ALA A 587 -20.80 9.99 18.83
N THR A 588 -21.41 9.22 19.73
CA THR A 588 -22.65 9.63 20.42
C THR A 588 -22.33 10.71 21.46
N ILE A 589 -21.32 10.51 22.30
CA ILE A 589 -20.86 11.49 23.30
C ILE A 589 -20.49 12.81 22.63
N ALA A 590 -19.62 12.77 21.61
CA ALA A 590 -19.22 13.96 20.86
C ALA A 590 -20.43 14.66 20.21
N GLY A 591 -21.38 13.86 19.70
CA GLY A 591 -22.61 14.37 19.10
C GLY A 591 -23.53 15.09 20.10
N PHE A 592 -23.59 14.63 21.36
CA PHE A 592 -24.38 15.26 22.43
C PHE A 592 -23.72 16.53 22.95
N ILE A 593 -22.40 16.51 23.17
CA ILE A 593 -21.66 17.69 23.66
C ILE A 593 -21.75 18.84 22.64
N SER A 594 -21.65 18.55 21.34
CA SER A 594 -21.77 19.57 20.29
C SER A 594 -23.22 19.97 19.96
N TYR A 595 -24.22 19.32 20.56
CA TYR A 595 -25.62 19.43 20.15
C TYR A 595 -26.21 20.84 20.33
N PRO A 596 -25.94 21.58 21.42
CA PRO A 596 -26.43 22.96 21.58
C PRO A 596 -25.97 23.89 20.45
N PHE A 597 -24.70 23.78 20.03
CA PHE A 597 -24.15 24.53 18.90
C PHE A 597 -24.83 24.16 17.56
N ASP A 598 -25.17 22.88 17.38
CA ASP A 598 -25.93 22.42 16.22
C ASP A 598 -27.34 23.01 16.17
N THR A 599 -28.05 23.09 17.30
CA THR A 599 -29.38 23.71 17.36
C THR A 599 -29.32 25.21 17.07
N VAL A 600 -28.35 25.92 17.66
CA VAL A 600 -28.17 27.37 17.45
C VAL A 600 -27.83 27.68 15.99
N ARG A 601 -26.90 26.93 15.36
CA ARG A 601 -26.58 27.17 13.94
C ARG A 601 -27.80 26.95 13.04
N ARG A 602 -28.60 25.90 13.26
CA ARG A 602 -29.74 25.57 12.38
C ARG A 602 -30.83 26.63 12.44
N ARG A 603 -31.07 27.22 13.61
CA ARG A 603 -32.00 28.34 13.77
C ARG A 603 -31.48 29.65 13.19
N MET A 604 -30.18 29.91 13.32
CA MET A 604 -29.52 31.05 12.68
C MET A 604 -29.57 31.01 11.15
N MET A 605 -29.60 29.83 10.53
CA MET A 605 -29.64 29.66 9.07
C MET A 605 -31.02 29.95 8.43
N MET A 606 -32.09 30.10 9.22
CA MET A 606 -33.44 30.28 8.71
C MET A 606 -33.67 31.67 8.05
N PRO A 607 -34.61 31.80 7.09
CA PRO A 607 -34.79 33.01 6.29
C PRO A 607 -35.26 34.25 7.06
N GLN A 608 -35.93 34.10 8.20
CA GLN A 608 -36.45 35.23 8.97
C GLN A 608 -35.47 35.69 10.07
N ALA A 609 -35.26 37.00 10.21
CA ALA A 609 -34.29 37.57 11.14
C ALA A 609 -34.80 37.63 12.60
N MET A 610 -35.22 36.49 13.16
CA MET A 610 -35.64 36.38 14.56
C MET A 610 -34.48 36.60 15.56
N TYR A 611 -33.25 36.40 15.09
CA TYR A 611 -32.01 36.46 15.88
C TYR A 611 -30.98 37.39 15.23
N LYS A 612 -30.37 38.25 16.06
CA LYS A 612 -29.40 39.27 15.61
C LYS A 612 -28.01 38.67 15.39
N ASN A 613 -27.56 37.81 16.30
CA ASN A 613 -26.26 37.15 16.27
C ASN A 613 -26.35 35.79 17.01
N THR A 614 -25.26 35.01 16.98
CA THR A 614 -25.18 33.69 17.61
C THR A 614 -25.52 33.73 19.10
N TRP A 615 -24.98 34.72 19.83
CA TRP A 615 -25.20 34.87 21.27
C TRP A 615 -26.66 35.20 21.61
N HIS A 616 -27.28 36.11 20.86
CA HIS A 616 -28.69 36.45 21.01
C HIS A 616 -29.59 35.25 20.69
N CYS A 617 -29.23 34.40 19.72
CA CYS A 617 -29.94 33.15 19.49
C CYS A 617 -29.83 32.20 20.69
N TRP A 618 -28.63 32.04 21.23
CA TRP A 618 -28.36 31.21 22.40
C TRP A 618 -29.16 31.65 23.64
N THR A 619 -29.05 32.92 24.02
CA THR A 619 -29.74 33.46 25.20
C THR A 619 -31.26 33.42 25.05
N LYS A 620 -31.77 33.67 23.85
CA LYS A 620 -33.21 33.62 23.56
C LYS A 620 -33.77 32.19 23.62
N ILE A 621 -33.04 31.18 23.14
CA ILE A 621 -33.43 29.77 23.32
C ILE A 621 -33.49 29.42 24.80
N TYR A 622 -32.47 29.80 25.57
CA TYR A 622 -32.44 29.54 27.00
C TYR A 622 -33.59 30.22 27.75
N ALA A 623 -33.86 31.50 27.44
CA ALA A 623 -34.91 32.27 28.08
C ALA A 623 -36.34 31.79 27.73
N GLN A 624 -36.56 31.28 26.52
CA GLN A 624 -37.90 30.90 26.03
C GLN A 624 -38.22 29.40 26.14
N GLU A 625 -37.21 28.53 25.99
CA GLU A 625 -37.38 27.08 25.92
C GLU A 625 -36.58 26.32 27.00
N GLY A 626 -35.78 27.03 27.81
CA GLY A 626 -34.89 26.45 28.79
C GLY A 626 -33.79 25.58 28.17
N THR A 627 -33.15 24.75 29.00
CA THR A 627 -32.10 23.81 28.57
C THR A 627 -32.61 22.77 27.57
N ARG A 628 -33.89 22.40 27.65
CA ARG A 628 -34.54 21.43 26.74
C ARG A 628 -34.59 21.93 25.29
N GLY A 629 -34.73 23.24 25.08
CA GLY A 629 -34.74 23.85 23.75
C GLY A 629 -33.50 23.54 22.91
N PHE A 630 -32.33 23.42 23.56
CA PHE A 630 -31.07 23.09 22.90
C PHE A 630 -30.98 21.64 22.41
N PHE A 631 -31.70 20.71 23.07
CA PHE A 631 -31.61 19.26 22.80
C PHE A 631 -32.82 18.70 22.03
N ASN A 632 -33.66 19.57 21.46
CA ASN A 632 -34.77 19.15 20.62
C ASN A 632 -34.27 18.33 19.41
N GLY A 633 -34.76 17.08 19.29
CA GLY A 633 -34.32 16.12 18.27
C GLY A 633 -33.08 15.27 18.65
N ALA A 634 -32.52 15.41 19.86
CA ALA A 634 -31.27 14.74 20.24
C ALA A 634 -31.35 13.20 20.23
N GLY A 635 -32.53 12.61 20.47
CA GLY A 635 -32.74 11.16 20.35
C GLY A 635 -32.47 10.61 18.94
N VAL A 636 -32.62 11.43 17.90
CA VAL A 636 -32.31 11.06 16.50
C VAL A 636 -30.79 11.02 16.28
N ASN A 637 -30.01 11.69 17.12
CA ASN A 637 -28.56 11.80 17.00
C ASN A 637 -27.84 10.48 17.27
N VAL A 638 -28.40 9.60 18.11
CA VAL A 638 -27.87 8.25 18.40
C VAL A 638 -27.88 7.35 17.16
N PHE A 639 -28.98 7.40 16.40
CA PHE A 639 -29.11 6.67 15.14
C PHE A 639 -28.25 7.29 14.03
N ARG A 640 -28.05 8.61 14.08
CA ARG A 640 -27.19 9.33 13.14
C ARG A 640 -25.70 9.06 13.38
N SER A 641 -25.27 8.93 14.64
CA SER A 641 -23.85 8.67 15.00
C SER A 641 -23.37 7.30 14.54
N THR A 642 -24.27 6.37 14.24
CA THR A 642 -23.94 5.09 13.57
C THR A 642 -23.26 5.28 12.22
N GLY A 643 -23.63 6.30 11.45
CA GLY A 643 -22.92 6.62 10.21
C GLY A 643 -21.49 7.11 10.43
N THR A 644 -21.22 7.80 11.55
CA THR A 644 -19.87 8.25 11.93
C THR A 644 -19.05 7.09 12.48
N ALA A 645 -19.65 6.24 13.33
CA ALA A 645 -19.01 5.04 13.85
C ALA A 645 -18.64 4.06 12.73
N PHE A 646 -19.52 3.91 11.74
CA PHE A 646 -19.24 3.13 10.54
C PHE A 646 -18.01 3.65 9.79
N VAL A 647 -17.87 4.97 9.62
CA VAL A 647 -16.70 5.54 8.93
C VAL A 647 -15.41 5.36 9.73
N LEU A 648 -15.45 5.49 11.07
CA LEU A 648 -14.28 5.29 11.92
C LEU A 648 -13.83 3.82 11.94
N VAL A 649 -14.77 2.89 12.10
CA VAL A 649 -14.48 1.45 12.02
C VAL A 649 -14.02 1.08 10.61
N LEU A 650 -14.70 1.57 9.57
CA LEU A 650 -14.27 1.33 8.19
C LEU A 650 -12.88 1.89 7.93
N TYR A 651 -12.54 3.05 8.49
CA TYR A 651 -11.20 3.63 8.38
C TYR A 651 -10.15 2.79 9.12
N ASP A 652 -10.43 2.32 10.35
CA ASP A 652 -9.50 1.47 11.09
C ASP A 652 -9.35 0.08 10.44
N GLU A 653 -10.44 -0.49 9.94
CA GLU A 653 -10.39 -1.75 9.18
C GLU A 653 -9.71 -1.55 7.82
N ILE A 654 -9.90 -0.42 7.14
CA ILE A 654 -9.14 -0.07 5.93
C ILE A 654 -7.66 0.16 6.28
N LYS A 655 -7.33 0.74 7.42
CA LYS A 655 -5.93 0.94 7.86
C LYS A 655 -5.27 -0.40 8.19
N ILE A 656 -5.97 -1.27 8.92
CA ILE A 656 -5.53 -2.64 9.22
C ILE A 656 -5.41 -3.43 7.92
N VAL A 657 -6.39 -3.34 7.02
CA VAL A 657 -6.37 -3.96 5.70
C VAL A 657 -5.33 -3.32 4.77
N LEU A 658 -4.99 -2.03 4.86
CA LEU A 658 -3.90 -1.42 4.11
C LEU A 658 -2.54 -1.88 4.65
N HIS A 659 -2.44 -2.15 5.95
CA HIS A 659 -1.31 -2.84 6.57
C HIS A 659 -1.34 -4.37 6.34
N GLN A 660 -2.45 -4.96 5.87
CA GLN A 660 -2.67 -6.41 5.66
C GLN A 660 -3.05 -6.79 4.22
N LEU A 661 -3.07 -5.85 3.27
CA LEU A 661 -3.27 -6.11 1.85
C LEU A 661 -2.05 -6.91 1.41
N PRO A 662 -2.23 -7.89 0.51
CA PRO A 662 -1.13 -8.72 0.09
C PRO A 662 -0.11 -7.82 -0.64
N ARG A 663 0.98 -7.45 0.06
CA ARG A 663 2.31 -7.66 -0.51
C ARG A 663 2.22 -9.05 -1.15
N GLN A 664 2.59 -9.19 -2.43
CA GLN A 664 2.72 -10.51 -3.09
C GLN A 664 3.23 -11.51 -2.06
N PRO A 665 2.78 -12.78 -2.03
CA PRO A 665 3.31 -13.73 -1.06
C PRO A 665 4.83 -13.69 -1.18
N ALA A 666 5.47 -12.95 -0.26
CA ALA A 666 6.69 -13.39 0.35
C ALA A 666 6.31 -14.80 0.70
N LEU A 667 6.87 -15.71 -0.10
CA LEU A 667 7.01 -17.10 0.23
C LEU A 667 7.12 -17.13 1.77
N GLU A 668 6.29 -17.91 2.47
CA GLU A 668 6.58 -18.26 3.85
C GLU A 668 7.92 -19.02 3.84
N ILE A 669 9.00 -18.27 3.66
CA ILE A 669 10.33 -18.59 4.12
C ILE A 669 10.13 -18.50 5.60
N ASN A 670 10.18 -19.67 6.24
CA ASN A 670 10.40 -19.81 7.66
C ASN A 670 11.16 -18.57 8.16
N LYS A 671 10.51 -17.70 8.95
CA LYS A 671 11.20 -16.62 9.67
C LYS A 671 12.11 -17.24 10.74
N LYS A 672 13.16 -17.95 10.31
CA LYS A 672 14.47 -17.78 10.91
C LYS A 672 14.94 -16.45 10.36
N LEU A 673 15.09 -15.44 11.22
CA LEU A 673 15.87 -14.27 10.82
C LEU A 673 17.19 -14.78 10.23
N ALA A 674 17.49 -14.42 8.99
CA ALA A 674 18.73 -14.87 8.35
C ALA A 674 19.97 -14.30 9.05
N LEU A 675 19.84 -13.22 9.82
CA LEU A 675 20.86 -12.71 10.76
C LEU A 675 20.43 -12.91 12.22
N ASN A 676 21.37 -13.34 13.05
CA ASN A 676 21.14 -13.56 14.48
C ASN A 676 21.34 -12.26 15.28
N PHE A 677 20.32 -11.40 15.34
CA PHE A 677 20.39 -10.15 16.13
C PHE A 677 20.59 -10.35 17.64
N THR A 678 20.30 -11.55 18.18
CA THR A 678 20.59 -11.85 19.59
C THR A 678 22.09 -11.91 19.88
N ALA A 679 22.93 -12.19 18.86
CA ALA A 679 24.38 -12.17 18.98
C ALA A 679 24.90 -10.80 19.41
N GLU A 680 24.18 -9.72 19.08
CA GLU A 680 24.58 -8.35 19.44
C GLU A 680 24.49 -8.07 20.95
N GLU A 681 23.69 -8.84 21.69
CA GLU A 681 23.50 -8.65 23.13
C GLU A 681 24.79 -8.89 23.91
N SER A 682 25.72 -9.69 23.38
CA SER A 682 27.02 -9.99 24.01
C SER A 682 28.02 -8.83 23.94
N ALA A 683 27.73 -7.76 23.20
CA ALA A 683 28.62 -6.61 23.08
C ALA A 683 28.76 -5.84 24.41
N THR A 684 29.95 -5.28 24.66
CA THR A 684 30.22 -4.44 25.83
C THR A 684 29.41 -3.14 25.77
N LYS A 685 29.30 -2.44 26.91
CA LYS A 685 28.57 -1.16 26.98
C LYS A 685 29.16 -0.11 26.03
N GLU A 686 30.48 -0.07 25.90
CA GLU A 686 31.18 0.87 25.02
C GLU A 686 30.96 0.53 23.54
N GLU A 687 31.07 -0.75 23.17
CA GLU A 687 30.74 -1.22 21.82
C GLU A 687 29.32 -0.85 21.41
N LYS A 688 28.34 -1.11 22.30
CA LYS A 688 26.94 -0.71 22.07
C LYS A 688 26.81 0.79 21.87
N ARG A 689 27.49 1.62 22.68
CA ARG A 689 27.49 3.08 22.53
C ARG A 689 28.04 3.51 21.17
N ARG A 690 29.15 2.92 20.73
CA ARG A 690 29.79 3.22 19.45
C ARG A 690 28.91 2.81 18.26
N ARG A 691 28.35 1.59 18.29
CA ARG A 691 27.39 1.12 17.26
C ARG A 691 26.18 2.01 17.13
N GLU A 692 25.59 2.44 18.26
CA GLU A 692 24.47 3.37 18.22
C GLU A 692 24.86 4.74 17.65
N GLY A 693 26.11 5.19 17.85
CA GLY A 693 26.67 6.36 17.18
C GLY A 693 26.69 6.21 15.66
N ILE A 694 27.19 5.07 15.19
CA ILE A 694 27.28 4.74 13.76
C ILE A 694 25.89 4.59 13.13
N LYS A 695 24.96 3.91 13.83
CA LYS A 695 23.55 3.81 13.42
C LYS A 695 22.88 5.19 13.33
N ARG A 696 23.20 6.13 14.22
CA ARG A 696 22.73 7.52 14.12
C ARG A 696 23.30 8.25 12.90
N ALA A 697 24.56 8.02 12.54
CA ALA A 697 25.12 8.55 11.30
C ALA A 697 24.41 7.97 10.05
N MET A 698 24.15 6.66 10.04
CA MET A 698 23.35 6.01 9.00
C MET A 698 21.93 6.59 8.92
N MET A 699 21.24 6.75 10.05
CA MET A 699 19.93 7.39 10.08
C MET A 699 19.96 8.84 9.56
N HIS A 700 21.00 9.61 9.88
CA HIS A 700 21.18 10.97 9.34
C HIS A 700 21.35 10.98 7.82
N ALA A 701 22.23 10.13 7.28
CA ALA A 701 22.44 10.01 5.84
C ALA A 701 21.17 9.49 5.13
N TRP A 702 20.62 8.38 5.61
CA TRP A 702 19.46 7.72 5.01
C TRP A 702 18.20 8.57 5.06
N SER A 703 17.84 9.14 6.21
CA SER A 703 16.58 9.91 6.32
C SER A 703 16.58 11.16 5.44
N ASN A 704 17.76 11.79 5.24
CA ASN A 704 17.89 12.89 4.29
C ASN A 704 17.88 12.42 2.85
N TYR A 705 18.57 11.32 2.52
CA TYR A 705 18.45 10.69 1.19
C TYR A 705 16.99 10.34 0.86
N GLU A 706 16.29 9.66 1.77
CA GLU A 706 14.88 9.30 1.64
C GLU A 706 13.95 10.52 1.53
N ARG A 707 14.30 11.64 2.16
CA ARG A 707 13.47 12.85 2.08
C ARG A 707 13.69 13.66 0.81
N TYR A 708 14.95 13.79 0.37
CA TYR A 708 15.32 14.76 -0.68
C TYR A 708 15.68 14.09 -2.01
N ALA A 709 16.13 12.84 -2.00
CA ALA A 709 16.70 12.15 -3.14
C ALA A 709 16.24 10.69 -3.31
N PHE A 710 15.13 10.28 -2.70
CA PHE A 710 14.69 8.87 -2.74
C PHE A 710 14.49 8.35 -4.17
N GLY A 711 15.16 7.24 -4.50
CA GLY A 711 15.16 6.69 -5.86
C GLY A 711 15.95 7.54 -6.86
N ALA A 712 16.90 8.35 -6.40
CA ALA A 712 17.94 8.94 -7.24
C ALA A 712 19.26 8.22 -6.96
N ASP A 713 20.18 8.33 -7.90
CA ASP A 713 21.50 7.72 -7.78
C ASP A 713 22.27 8.23 -6.55
N GLU A 714 22.20 9.55 -6.29
CA GLU A 714 22.95 10.21 -5.21
C GLU A 714 22.18 11.41 -4.62
N ILE A 715 22.69 11.93 -3.50
CA ILE A 715 22.25 13.19 -2.87
C ILE A 715 23.43 14.16 -2.71
N GLY A 716 23.16 15.46 -2.87
CA GLY A 716 24.06 16.52 -2.42
C GLY A 716 23.94 16.73 -0.91
N PRO A 717 24.94 16.36 -0.08
CA PRO A 717 24.88 16.43 1.37
C PRO A 717 24.90 17.86 1.92
N VAL A 718 25.33 18.85 1.14
CA VAL A 718 25.35 20.28 1.53
C VAL A 718 24.07 20.98 1.08
N SER A 719 23.64 20.76 -0.16
CA SER A 719 22.50 21.46 -0.76
C SER A 719 21.16 20.72 -0.64
N GLY A 720 21.17 19.41 -0.35
CA GLY A 720 20.01 18.54 -0.44
C GLY A 720 19.60 18.26 -1.89
N LYS A 721 20.45 18.59 -2.87
CA LYS A 721 20.14 18.42 -4.29
C LYS A 721 20.00 16.94 -4.63
N ARG A 722 18.86 16.59 -5.22
CA ARG A 722 18.65 15.29 -5.86
C ARG A 722 19.56 15.18 -7.08
N ARG A 723 20.49 14.21 -7.08
CA ARG A 723 21.42 13.96 -8.20
C ARG A 723 20.94 12.71 -8.95
N GLN A 724 20.24 12.96 -10.06
CA GLN A 724 19.70 11.92 -10.95
C GLN A 724 20.62 11.67 -12.13
N ASN A 725 20.49 10.47 -12.69
CA ASN A 725 21.16 9.99 -13.88
C ASN A 725 22.69 10.17 -13.82
N VAL A 726 23.26 9.93 -12.64
CA VAL A 726 24.72 9.89 -12.45
C VAL A 726 25.24 8.54 -12.94
N TRP A 727 24.47 7.48 -12.70
CA TRP A 727 24.80 6.09 -13.00
C TRP A 727 23.79 5.43 -13.94
N GLY A 728 22.88 6.22 -14.55
CA GLY A 728 21.79 5.70 -15.38
C GLY A 728 20.42 5.68 -14.70
N ASP A 729 20.22 6.44 -13.62
CA ASP A 729 18.99 6.45 -12.82
C ASP A 729 18.66 5.04 -12.27
N LEU A 730 19.69 4.36 -11.75
CA LEU A 730 19.61 3.03 -11.17
C LEU A 730 19.22 3.05 -9.68
N SER A 731 19.25 4.22 -9.06
CA SER A 731 19.01 4.37 -7.60
C SER A 731 20.09 3.71 -6.75
N VAL A 732 21.34 3.85 -7.20
CA VAL A 732 22.54 3.27 -6.61
C VAL A 732 22.60 3.44 -5.10
N THR A 733 22.46 4.67 -4.59
CA THR A 733 22.47 4.91 -3.13
C THR A 733 21.39 4.13 -2.36
N LEU A 734 20.22 3.90 -2.97
CA LEU A 734 19.14 3.12 -2.34
C LEU A 734 19.50 1.64 -2.30
N VAL A 735 19.98 1.08 -3.42
CA VAL A 735 20.28 -0.34 -3.57
C VAL A 735 21.50 -0.73 -2.74
N ASP A 736 22.57 0.07 -2.80
CA ASP A 736 23.80 -0.12 -2.01
C ASP A 736 23.55 -0.09 -0.50
N ALA A 737 22.53 0.64 -0.04
CA ALA A 737 22.25 0.77 1.38
C ALA A 737 21.37 -0.37 1.94
N LEU A 738 20.74 -1.20 1.10
CA LEU A 738 19.71 -2.17 1.53
C LEU A 738 20.22 -3.13 2.61
N ASP A 739 21.36 -3.77 2.37
CA ASP A 739 21.93 -4.72 3.31
C ASP A 739 22.45 -4.03 4.57
N THR A 740 22.99 -2.80 4.48
CA THR A 740 23.38 -1.98 5.64
C THR A 740 22.17 -1.67 6.52
N LEU A 741 21.06 -1.22 5.93
CA LEU A 741 19.82 -0.96 6.68
C LEU A 741 19.36 -2.20 7.43
N TYR A 742 19.41 -3.36 6.76
CA TYR A 742 19.05 -4.63 7.37
C TYR A 742 20.02 -5.01 8.51
N ILE A 743 21.34 -4.96 8.27
CA ILE A 743 22.39 -5.27 9.25
C ILE A 743 22.29 -4.38 10.48
N MET A 744 22.00 -3.09 10.33
CA MET A 744 21.86 -2.16 11.46
C MET A 744 20.49 -2.26 12.17
N GLY A 745 19.61 -3.17 11.76
CA GLY A 745 18.28 -3.33 12.33
C GLY A 745 17.36 -2.13 12.07
N MET A 746 17.53 -1.44 10.95
CA MET A 746 16.70 -0.33 10.48
C MET A 746 15.59 -0.89 9.58
N MET A 747 14.73 -1.72 10.17
CA MET A 747 13.78 -2.56 9.43
C MET A 747 12.68 -1.75 8.74
N ASP A 748 12.23 -0.65 9.35
CA ASP A 748 11.20 0.20 8.74
C ASP A 748 11.75 0.90 7.49
N GLU A 749 12.99 1.38 7.53
CA GLU A 749 13.73 1.97 6.40
C GLU A 749 13.96 0.93 5.30
N PHE A 750 14.45 -0.25 5.69
CA PHE A 750 14.66 -1.37 4.79
C PHE A 750 13.38 -1.77 4.06
N GLU A 751 12.25 -1.90 4.76
CA GLU A 751 10.98 -2.27 4.15
C GLU A 751 10.51 -1.22 3.12
N ARG A 752 10.71 0.08 3.40
CA ARG A 752 10.38 1.15 2.45
C ARG A 752 11.29 1.13 1.22
N ALA A 753 12.59 0.92 1.41
CA ALA A 753 13.56 0.76 0.33
C ALA A 753 13.25 -0.49 -0.52
N ARG A 754 12.98 -1.63 0.13
CA ARG A 754 12.55 -2.88 -0.50
C ARG A 754 11.29 -2.70 -1.34
N ASP A 755 10.28 -2.02 -0.81
CA ASP A 755 9.03 -1.76 -1.54
C ASP A 755 9.29 -0.84 -2.75
N TRP A 756 10.20 0.13 -2.61
CA TRP A 756 10.65 0.93 -3.76
C TRP A 756 11.34 0.05 -4.83
N VAL A 757 12.24 -0.86 -4.46
CA VAL A 757 12.85 -1.82 -5.41
C VAL A 757 11.79 -2.71 -6.06
N ALA A 758 10.79 -3.14 -5.31
CA ALA A 758 9.73 -4.00 -5.82
C ALA A 758 8.85 -3.30 -6.86
N TYR A 759 8.50 -2.03 -6.63
CA TYR A 759 7.46 -1.35 -7.40
C TYR A 759 7.95 -0.21 -8.30
N ASN A 760 9.17 0.28 -8.09
CA ASN A 760 9.69 1.49 -8.73
C ASN A 760 11.03 1.30 -9.44
N LEU A 761 11.87 0.36 -9.01
CA LEU A 761 13.11 0.06 -9.74
C LEU A 761 12.77 -0.56 -11.10
N ASP A 762 13.14 0.14 -12.16
CA ASP A 762 12.88 -0.20 -13.56
C ASP A 762 14.18 0.03 -14.34
N PHE A 763 14.62 -0.96 -15.10
CA PHE A 763 15.83 -0.88 -15.91
C PHE A 763 15.54 -0.61 -17.39
N THR A 764 14.26 -0.52 -17.79
CA THR A 764 13.89 -0.43 -19.21
C THR A 764 14.31 0.88 -19.88
N HIS A 765 14.55 1.95 -19.11
CA HIS A 765 15.04 3.23 -19.63
C HIS A 765 16.56 3.26 -19.85
N LEU A 766 17.30 2.29 -19.32
CA LEU A 766 18.76 2.35 -19.22
C LEU A 766 19.42 2.40 -20.61
N GLY A 767 20.17 3.48 -20.88
CA GLY A 767 20.86 3.73 -22.13
C GLY A 767 19.99 4.30 -23.28
N MET A 768 18.67 4.48 -23.08
CA MET A 768 17.78 5.06 -24.10
C MET A 768 18.10 6.52 -24.43
N ASP A 769 18.68 7.25 -23.48
CA ASP A 769 19.17 8.62 -23.63
C ASP A 769 20.56 8.70 -24.28
N GLY A 770 21.11 7.55 -24.69
CA GLY A 770 22.49 7.43 -25.18
C GLY A 770 23.51 7.20 -24.07
N GLY A 771 23.10 7.13 -22.80
CA GLY A 771 23.96 6.88 -21.66
C GLY A 771 24.70 5.55 -21.75
N ILE A 772 25.92 5.52 -21.21
CA ILE A 772 26.79 4.36 -21.11
C ILE A 772 27.01 4.10 -19.63
N VAL A 773 26.93 2.84 -19.22
CA VAL A 773 27.21 2.41 -17.84
C VAL A 773 28.57 1.73 -17.76
N SER A 774 29.28 1.93 -16.65
CA SER A 774 30.45 1.12 -16.29
C SER A 774 29.98 -0.23 -15.78
N VAL A 775 30.35 -1.31 -16.47
CA VAL A 775 29.92 -2.68 -16.15
C VAL A 775 30.47 -3.14 -14.81
N PHE A 776 31.71 -2.75 -14.48
CA PHE A 776 32.33 -3.00 -13.19
C PHE A 776 31.54 -2.37 -12.05
N GLU A 777 31.35 -1.04 -12.11
CA GLU A 777 30.70 -0.27 -11.04
C GLU A 777 29.27 -0.75 -10.78
N VAL A 778 28.48 -0.95 -11.84
CA VAL A 778 27.08 -1.40 -11.66
C VAL A 778 26.99 -2.87 -11.26
N THR A 779 28.01 -3.69 -11.50
CA THR A 779 28.02 -5.08 -11.02
C THR A 779 28.27 -5.14 -9.52
N ILE A 780 29.30 -4.45 -9.02
CA ILE A 780 29.65 -4.51 -7.61
C ILE A 780 28.62 -3.78 -6.73
N ARG A 781 27.97 -2.72 -7.25
CA ARG A 781 26.95 -1.89 -6.56
C ARG A 781 25.53 -2.43 -6.73
N GLU A 782 24.98 -2.39 -7.94
CA GLU A 782 23.57 -2.75 -8.18
C GLU A 782 23.35 -4.26 -8.08
N LEU A 783 24.11 -5.06 -8.83
CA LEU A 783 23.98 -6.51 -8.75
C LEU A 783 24.42 -7.03 -7.37
N GLY A 784 25.55 -6.52 -6.86
CA GLY A 784 26.05 -6.82 -5.52
C GLY A 784 25.06 -6.47 -4.41
N GLY A 785 24.50 -5.26 -4.41
CA GLY A 785 23.57 -4.76 -3.42
C GLY A 785 22.24 -5.51 -3.40
N LEU A 786 21.68 -5.83 -4.57
CA LEU A 786 20.50 -6.69 -4.68
C LEU A 786 20.78 -8.09 -4.12
N LEU A 787 21.91 -8.71 -4.49
CA LEU A 787 22.28 -10.03 -4.00
C LEU A 787 22.62 -10.03 -2.50
N GLY A 788 23.25 -8.97 -1.99
CA GLY A 788 23.56 -8.77 -0.58
C GLY A 788 22.28 -8.61 0.24
N ALA A 789 21.32 -7.82 -0.25
CA ALA A 789 20.00 -7.70 0.34
C ALA A 789 19.27 -9.04 0.39
N TYR A 790 19.36 -9.86 -0.66
CA TYR A 790 18.82 -11.23 -0.64
C TYR A 790 19.55 -12.13 0.38
N ALA A 791 20.88 -12.06 0.46
CA ALA A 791 21.67 -12.88 1.35
C ALA A 791 21.27 -12.68 2.83
N VAL A 792 20.96 -11.43 3.22
CA VAL A 792 20.58 -11.08 4.60
C VAL A 792 19.08 -11.15 4.88
N SER A 793 18.21 -10.92 3.89
CA SER A 793 16.74 -10.89 4.09
C SER A 793 16.01 -12.13 3.58
N GLN A 794 16.59 -12.84 2.62
CA GLN A 794 15.99 -13.93 1.83
C GLN A 794 14.74 -13.51 1.03
N ASP A 795 14.51 -12.21 0.80
CA ASP A 795 13.37 -11.76 -0.01
C ASP A 795 13.63 -11.99 -1.51
N PRO A 796 12.84 -12.83 -2.20
CA PRO A 796 13.09 -13.19 -3.60
C PRO A 796 12.97 -12.01 -4.57
N ILE A 797 12.39 -10.87 -4.17
CA ILE A 797 12.29 -9.70 -5.05
C ILE A 797 13.66 -9.22 -5.50
N PHE A 798 14.67 -9.29 -4.63
CA PHE A 798 16.01 -8.80 -4.96
C PHE A 798 16.69 -9.71 -5.99
N VAL A 799 16.50 -11.04 -5.88
CA VAL A 799 16.98 -11.99 -6.91
C VAL A 799 16.28 -11.74 -8.24
N GLN A 800 14.97 -11.46 -8.23
CA GLN A 800 14.24 -11.14 -9.45
C GLN A 800 14.83 -9.91 -10.14
N ARG A 801 15.07 -8.82 -9.40
CA ARG A 801 15.69 -7.61 -9.96
C ARG A 801 17.14 -7.83 -10.39
N ALA A 802 17.90 -8.64 -9.65
CA ALA A 802 19.26 -9.02 -9.98
C ALA A 802 19.34 -9.77 -11.32
N VAL A 803 18.42 -10.71 -11.57
CA VAL A 803 18.31 -11.42 -12.86
C VAL A 803 17.96 -10.46 -13.99
N GLU A 804 16.95 -9.60 -13.79
CA GLU A 804 16.56 -8.59 -14.79
C GLU A 804 17.74 -7.68 -15.16
N PHE A 805 18.53 -7.27 -14.17
CA PHE A 805 19.72 -6.45 -14.35
C PHE A 805 20.86 -7.19 -15.07
N ALA A 806 21.21 -8.40 -14.61
CA ALA A 806 22.29 -9.20 -15.18
C ALA A 806 22.01 -9.62 -16.63
N ASP A 807 20.76 -9.93 -16.97
CA ASP A 807 20.37 -10.24 -18.35
C ASP A 807 20.43 -9.00 -19.25
N LEU A 808 20.10 -7.82 -18.71
CA LEU A 808 20.18 -6.56 -19.44
C LEU A 808 21.62 -6.17 -19.77
N THR A 809 22.55 -6.41 -18.85
CA THR A 809 23.99 -6.11 -18.98
C THR A 809 24.80 -7.24 -19.62
N ALA A 810 24.24 -8.45 -19.76
CA ALA A 810 24.89 -9.60 -20.41
C ALA A 810 25.55 -9.30 -21.76
N PRO A 811 25.04 -8.41 -22.64
CA PRO A 811 25.70 -8.06 -23.90
C PRO A 811 27.11 -7.45 -23.76
N ALA A 812 27.50 -6.97 -22.58
CA ALA A 812 28.88 -6.55 -22.32
C ALA A 812 29.85 -7.73 -22.38
N PHE A 813 29.40 -8.96 -22.08
CA PHE A 813 30.23 -10.14 -22.18
C PHE A 813 30.60 -10.44 -23.63
N ASP A 814 31.83 -10.88 -23.82
CA ASP A 814 32.36 -11.24 -25.13
C ASP A 814 32.99 -12.63 -25.09
N GLU A 815 32.42 -13.56 -25.85
CA GLU A 815 32.86 -14.96 -25.86
C GLU A 815 34.25 -15.16 -26.49
N GLU A 816 34.65 -14.30 -27.43
CA GLU A 816 35.94 -14.42 -28.13
C GLU A 816 37.11 -14.00 -27.23
N SER A 817 36.98 -12.85 -26.57
CA SER A 817 38.00 -12.36 -25.64
C SER A 817 37.91 -12.99 -24.24
N GLY A 818 36.75 -13.57 -23.88
CA GLY A 818 36.53 -14.21 -22.58
C GLY A 818 36.39 -13.22 -21.41
N VAL A 819 36.03 -11.97 -21.69
CA VAL A 819 35.89 -10.90 -20.70
C VAL A 819 34.62 -10.07 -20.93
N PHE A 820 34.24 -9.30 -19.92
CA PHE A 820 33.27 -8.23 -20.08
C PHE A 820 33.96 -6.96 -20.60
N PHE A 821 33.33 -6.30 -21.57
CA PHE A 821 33.70 -4.94 -21.94
C PHE A 821 33.30 -3.99 -20.80
N THR A 822 34.14 -2.99 -20.52
CA THR A 822 33.96 -2.13 -19.33
C THR A 822 32.84 -1.12 -19.49
N GLU A 823 32.50 -0.74 -20.72
CA GLU A 823 31.42 0.18 -21.05
C GLU A 823 30.33 -0.50 -21.87
N LEU A 824 29.07 -0.29 -21.46
CA LEU A 824 27.91 -0.79 -22.18
C LEU A 824 26.83 0.28 -22.27
N ASN A 825 26.23 0.45 -23.43
CA ASN A 825 24.90 1.03 -23.55
C ASN A 825 23.86 -0.11 -23.58
N PRO A 826 23.03 -0.29 -22.53
CA PRO A 826 22.15 -1.45 -22.44
C PRO A 826 20.96 -1.41 -23.41
N TYR A 827 20.67 -0.26 -24.03
CA TYR A 827 19.62 -0.12 -25.04
C TYR A 827 20.13 -0.45 -26.44
N THR A 828 21.22 0.20 -26.89
CA THR A 828 21.78 0.00 -28.24
C THR A 828 22.64 -1.26 -28.35
N LYS A 829 23.05 -1.81 -27.20
CA LYS A 829 24.03 -2.91 -27.07
C LYS A 829 25.43 -2.56 -27.58
N ALA A 830 25.70 -1.27 -27.80
CA ALA A 830 27.06 -0.80 -28.07
C ALA A 830 27.92 -1.04 -26.82
N LYS A 831 29.07 -1.68 -27.02
CA LYS A 831 30.04 -1.97 -25.96
C LYS A 831 31.43 -1.49 -26.36
N SER A 832 32.19 -0.99 -25.40
CA SER A 832 33.57 -0.51 -25.58
C SER A 832 34.38 -0.78 -24.31
N MET A 833 35.70 -0.78 -24.45
CA MET A 833 36.55 -0.53 -23.30
C MET A 833 36.63 0.97 -23.09
N HIS A 834 36.96 1.40 -21.86
CA HIS A 834 37.07 2.80 -21.51
C HIS A 834 37.97 3.58 -22.48
N SER A 835 37.45 4.68 -23.01
CA SER A 835 38.19 5.55 -23.94
C SER A 835 39.46 6.14 -23.31
N TYR A 836 39.40 6.52 -22.03
CA TYR A 836 40.55 7.04 -21.29
C TYR A 836 41.61 5.98 -20.98
N ALA A 837 41.28 4.69 -21.12
CA ALA A 837 42.23 3.57 -21.05
C ALA A 837 42.84 3.22 -22.42
N ASN A 838 42.67 4.09 -23.43
CA ASN A 838 42.98 3.83 -24.84
C ASN A 838 42.26 2.56 -25.36
N TYR A 839 41.00 2.36 -24.97
CA TYR A 839 40.19 1.19 -25.32
C TYR A 839 40.79 -0.15 -24.87
N ARG A 840 41.50 -0.16 -23.74
CA ARG A 840 41.97 -1.35 -23.02
C ARG A 840 41.15 -1.55 -21.75
N GLY A 841 40.99 -2.79 -21.31
CA GLY A 841 40.37 -3.09 -20.02
C GLY A 841 41.37 -2.94 -18.88
N PHE A 842 40.93 -2.45 -17.72
CA PHE A 842 41.73 -2.55 -16.50
C PHE A 842 41.53 -3.90 -15.81
N LEU A 843 42.56 -4.34 -15.10
CA LEU A 843 42.60 -5.64 -14.42
C LEU A 843 41.49 -5.78 -13.38
N ALA A 844 41.21 -4.73 -12.59
CA ALA A 844 40.11 -4.72 -11.64
C ALA A 844 38.75 -4.83 -12.36
N ASP A 845 38.51 -4.04 -13.40
CA ASP A 845 37.20 -4.00 -14.08
C ASP A 845 36.75 -5.39 -14.61
N ILE A 846 37.68 -6.16 -15.18
CA ILE A 846 37.39 -7.48 -15.75
C ILE A 846 37.59 -8.62 -14.74
N GLY A 847 38.37 -8.37 -13.69
CA GLY A 847 38.77 -9.33 -12.66
C GLY A 847 37.90 -9.35 -11.40
N THR A 848 36.89 -8.48 -11.32
CA THR A 848 36.07 -8.27 -10.13
C THR A 848 34.56 -8.32 -10.46
N LEU A 849 34.14 -9.40 -11.12
CA LEU A 849 32.72 -9.66 -11.47
C LEU A 849 32.27 -11.07 -11.05
N GLN A 850 33.24 -11.92 -10.70
CA GLN A 850 33.07 -13.37 -10.58
C GLN A 850 32.24 -13.75 -9.37
N LEU A 851 32.37 -13.00 -8.26
CA LEU A 851 31.70 -13.33 -7.01
C LEU A 851 30.19 -13.14 -7.14
N GLU A 852 29.75 -12.01 -7.70
CA GLU A 852 28.35 -11.67 -7.98
C GLU A 852 27.74 -12.67 -8.97
N MET A 853 28.45 -12.93 -10.08
CA MET A 853 27.98 -13.83 -11.14
C MET A 853 27.86 -15.29 -10.65
N ARG A 854 28.80 -15.76 -9.84
CA ARG A 854 28.71 -17.08 -9.19
C ARG A 854 27.55 -17.14 -8.20
N TYR A 855 27.45 -16.15 -7.31
CA TYR A 855 26.36 -16.10 -6.33
C TYR A 855 24.99 -16.06 -7.01
N LEU A 856 24.82 -15.26 -8.06
CA LEU A 856 23.61 -15.21 -8.87
C LEU A 856 23.26 -16.58 -9.47
N SER A 857 24.24 -17.30 -10.01
CA SER A 857 24.02 -18.65 -10.55
C SER A 857 23.55 -19.62 -9.49
N ASP A 858 24.13 -19.54 -8.29
CA ASP A 858 23.81 -20.46 -7.21
C ASP A 858 22.41 -20.21 -6.63
N VAL A 859 21.99 -18.95 -6.52
CA VAL A 859 20.65 -18.62 -6.00
C VAL A 859 19.54 -18.80 -7.04
N THR A 860 19.86 -18.72 -8.34
CA THR A 860 18.88 -18.93 -9.44
C THR A 860 18.86 -20.37 -9.95
N GLY A 861 19.96 -21.10 -9.81
CA GLY A 861 20.20 -22.39 -10.45
C GLY A 861 20.58 -22.31 -11.93
N ASP A 862 20.81 -21.11 -12.47
CA ASP A 862 21.21 -20.91 -13.87
C ASP A 862 22.73 -20.77 -14.01
N PRO A 863 23.44 -21.74 -14.63
CA PRO A 863 24.89 -21.72 -14.73
C PRO A 863 25.46 -20.65 -15.66
N GLN A 864 24.61 -19.97 -16.46
CA GLN A 864 25.11 -19.02 -17.46
C GLN A 864 25.87 -17.84 -16.84
N TYR A 865 25.46 -17.37 -15.65
CA TYR A 865 26.09 -16.20 -15.03
C TYR A 865 27.52 -16.54 -14.58
N ALA A 866 27.68 -17.67 -13.88
CA ALA A 866 28.98 -18.18 -13.44
C ALA A 866 29.87 -18.51 -14.64
N HIS A 867 29.32 -19.05 -15.72
CA HIS A 867 30.09 -19.29 -16.94
C HIS A 867 30.69 -17.99 -17.50
N ARG A 868 29.90 -16.91 -17.60
CA ARG A 868 30.39 -15.61 -18.09
C ARG A 868 31.42 -15.00 -17.14
N GLY A 869 31.18 -15.05 -15.83
CA GLY A 869 32.14 -14.56 -14.83
C GLY A 869 33.46 -15.35 -14.87
N ASP A 870 33.38 -16.68 -14.85
CA ASP A 870 34.53 -17.59 -14.76
C ASP A 870 35.36 -17.64 -16.04
N ALA A 871 34.84 -17.18 -17.18
CA ALA A 871 35.58 -17.14 -18.44
C ALA A 871 36.92 -16.40 -18.32
N PHE A 872 37.00 -15.37 -17.47
CA PHE A 872 38.25 -14.65 -17.21
C PHE A 872 39.33 -15.53 -16.55
N TYR A 873 38.95 -16.57 -15.81
CA TYR A 873 39.93 -17.49 -15.21
C TYR A 873 40.68 -18.31 -16.26
N ASP A 874 40.11 -18.53 -17.44
CA ASP A 874 40.82 -19.19 -18.53
C ASP A 874 41.87 -18.27 -19.15
N VAL A 875 41.59 -16.97 -19.24
CA VAL A 875 42.60 -15.94 -19.58
C VAL A 875 43.74 -15.95 -18.56
N LEU A 876 43.41 -15.96 -17.26
CA LEU A 876 44.38 -15.96 -16.17
C LEU A 876 45.29 -17.19 -16.22
N LYS A 877 44.73 -18.38 -16.42
CA LYS A 877 45.49 -19.64 -16.55
C LYS A 877 46.36 -19.68 -17.80
N ARG A 878 45.87 -19.12 -18.91
CA ARG A 878 46.56 -19.10 -20.21
C ARG A 878 47.75 -18.14 -20.20
N GLU A 879 47.55 -16.90 -19.73
CA GLU A 879 48.59 -15.87 -19.75
C GLU A 879 49.60 -16.05 -18.62
N GLY A 880 49.13 -16.41 -17.43
CA GLY A 880 49.93 -16.40 -16.21
C GLY A 880 50.36 -14.99 -15.78
N SER A 881 50.97 -14.88 -14.60
CA SER A 881 51.48 -13.60 -14.08
C SER A 881 52.69 -13.11 -14.87
N TYR A 882 52.87 -11.78 -14.96
CA TYR A 882 53.99 -11.15 -15.66
C TYR A 882 55.33 -11.71 -15.17
N LYS A 883 56.13 -12.31 -16.06
CA LYS A 883 57.44 -12.91 -15.74
C LYS A 883 57.42 -13.85 -14.51
N LYS A 884 56.31 -14.54 -14.26
CA LYS A 884 56.12 -15.45 -13.11
C LYS A 884 56.27 -14.78 -11.73
N THR A 885 56.00 -13.49 -11.63
CA THR A 885 56.10 -12.75 -10.36
C THR A 885 54.88 -12.96 -9.45
N GLY A 886 53.80 -13.55 -9.94
CA GLY A 886 52.49 -13.56 -9.27
C GLY A 886 51.65 -12.31 -9.51
N LEU A 887 52.24 -11.25 -10.07
CA LEU A 887 51.58 -9.97 -10.34
C LEU A 887 51.20 -9.85 -11.82
N PHE A 888 50.10 -9.17 -12.11
CA PHE A 888 49.54 -9.05 -13.45
C PHE A 888 49.67 -7.62 -13.99
N PRO A 889 49.90 -7.44 -15.31
CA PRO A 889 49.81 -6.13 -15.93
C PRO A 889 48.39 -5.59 -15.81
N THR A 890 48.26 -4.29 -15.51
CA THR A 890 46.95 -3.65 -15.33
C THR A 890 46.14 -3.56 -16.61
N HIS A 891 46.77 -3.43 -17.78
CA HIS A 891 46.04 -3.30 -19.05
C HIS A 891 45.84 -4.64 -19.76
N PHE A 892 44.59 -4.89 -20.16
CA PHE A 892 44.16 -5.98 -21.01
C PHE A 892 43.72 -5.45 -22.38
N ASP A 893 44.28 -5.99 -23.46
CA ASP A 893 43.91 -5.65 -24.82
C ASP A 893 42.81 -6.61 -25.31
N PRO A 894 41.56 -6.13 -25.52
CA PRO A 894 40.46 -6.97 -25.97
C PRO A 894 40.62 -7.48 -27.41
N ALA A 895 41.36 -6.77 -28.27
CA ALA A 895 41.51 -7.15 -29.67
C ALA A 895 42.46 -8.35 -29.83
N THR A 896 43.47 -8.44 -28.97
CA THR A 896 44.39 -9.58 -28.93
C THR A 896 44.01 -10.61 -27.87
N GLY A 897 43.14 -10.22 -26.93
CA GLY A 897 42.72 -11.00 -25.79
C GLY A 897 43.83 -11.20 -24.76
N LYS A 898 44.84 -10.32 -24.67
CA LYS A 898 46.07 -10.52 -23.86
C LYS A 898 46.37 -9.34 -22.93
N PHE A 899 47.14 -9.60 -21.89
CA PHE A 899 47.70 -8.53 -21.06
C PHE A 899 48.85 -7.81 -21.78
N SER A 900 48.92 -6.47 -21.63
CA SER A 900 49.99 -5.67 -22.21
C SER A 900 51.30 -5.86 -21.44
N THR A 901 52.34 -6.33 -22.14
CA THR A 901 53.66 -6.58 -21.54
C THR A 901 54.72 -5.54 -21.90
N THR A 902 54.38 -4.53 -22.70
CA THR A 902 55.33 -3.54 -23.24
C THR A 902 54.97 -2.10 -22.95
N ASP A 903 53.69 -1.82 -22.67
CA ASP A 903 53.17 -0.50 -22.32
C ASP A 903 52.05 -0.69 -21.30
N SER A 904 52.44 -0.88 -20.04
CA SER A 904 51.53 -1.09 -18.92
C SER A 904 52.24 -0.77 -17.61
N PHE A 905 51.56 -0.98 -16.50
CA PHE A 905 52.12 -1.01 -15.16
C PHE A 905 51.54 -2.21 -14.40
N ILE A 906 52.05 -2.43 -13.19
CA ILE A 906 51.54 -3.34 -12.18
C ILE A 906 51.19 -2.50 -10.97
N THR A 907 49.95 -2.65 -10.49
CA THR A 907 49.50 -2.06 -9.23
C THR A 907 48.65 -3.07 -8.48
N ILE A 908 48.65 -2.97 -7.15
CA ILE A 908 47.63 -3.58 -6.27
C ILE A 908 46.70 -2.48 -5.73
N GLY A 909 46.88 -1.22 -6.11
CA GLY A 909 45.97 -0.12 -5.82
C GLY A 909 44.91 0.01 -6.91
N GLY A 910 44.37 1.22 -7.07
CA GLY A 910 43.33 1.50 -8.05
C GLY A 910 43.66 0.95 -9.44
N LEU A 911 42.66 0.39 -10.13
CA LEU A 911 42.74 -0.29 -11.43
C LEU A 911 43.25 -1.74 -11.38
N GLY A 912 43.82 -2.21 -10.26
CA GLY A 912 44.29 -3.59 -10.08
C GLY A 912 43.90 -4.28 -8.77
N ASP A 913 43.56 -3.51 -7.74
CA ASP A 913 43.20 -3.91 -6.37
C ASP A 913 42.29 -5.13 -6.24
N SER A 914 41.02 -4.96 -6.57
CA SER A 914 39.93 -5.88 -6.26
C SER A 914 40.03 -7.21 -7.04
N PHE A 915 40.82 -7.24 -8.12
CA PHE A 915 41.18 -8.51 -8.78
C PHE A 915 41.91 -9.45 -7.80
N TYR A 916 42.93 -8.95 -7.09
CA TYR A 916 43.68 -9.75 -6.12
C TYR A 916 42.81 -10.13 -4.92
N GLU A 917 41.90 -9.24 -4.54
CA GLU A 917 40.88 -9.50 -3.53
C GLU A 917 39.97 -10.67 -3.93
N TYR A 918 39.51 -10.70 -5.18
CA TYR A 918 38.59 -11.71 -5.69
C TYR A 918 39.24 -13.06 -5.92
N LEU A 919 40.57 -13.13 -6.14
CA LEU A 919 41.30 -14.41 -6.09
C LEU A 919 41.06 -15.12 -4.74
N LEU A 920 41.14 -14.36 -3.64
CA LEU A 920 40.92 -14.90 -2.31
C LEU A 920 39.42 -15.07 -2.01
N LYS A 921 38.61 -14.04 -2.25
CA LYS A 921 37.20 -14.03 -1.85
C LYS A 921 36.35 -15.04 -2.61
N VAL A 922 36.62 -15.27 -3.91
CA VAL A 922 35.93 -16.33 -4.68
C VAL A 922 36.34 -17.73 -4.21
N PHE A 923 37.62 -17.93 -3.84
CA PHE A 923 38.05 -19.18 -3.22
C PHE A 923 37.35 -19.42 -1.87
N ILE A 924 37.24 -18.39 -1.02
CA ILE A 924 36.50 -18.48 0.25
C ILE A 924 35.02 -18.79 0.00
N TYR A 925 34.39 -18.06 -0.94
CA TYR A 925 32.99 -18.26 -1.32
C TYR A 925 32.67 -19.71 -1.71
N SER A 926 33.57 -20.37 -2.44
CA SER A 926 33.43 -21.75 -2.88
C SER A 926 33.39 -22.79 -1.75
N GLY A 927 33.53 -22.36 -0.48
CA GLY A 927 33.76 -23.26 0.65
C GLY A 927 35.20 -23.72 0.76
N LYS A 928 36.14 -23.05 0.06
CA LYS A 928 37.55 -23.45 -0.09
C LYS A 928 37.72 -24.77 -0.86
N ASP A 929 36.97 -24.94 -1.95
CA ASP A 929 37.10 -26.11 -2.83
C ASP A 929 38.50 -26.14 -3.47
N LYS A 930 39.37 -26.98 -2.91
CA LYS A 930 40.77 -27.12 -3.35
C LYS A 930 40.90 -27.76 -4.74
N VAL A 931 39.87 -28.49 -5.20
CA VAL A 931 39.90 -29.17 -6.51
C VAL A 931 39.50 -28.20 -7.61
N LYS A 932 38.35 -27.53 -7.45
CA LYS A 932 37.83 -26.62 -8.48
C LYS A 932 38.54 -25.27 -8.47
N ASP A 933 38.70 -24.67 -7.28
CA ASP A 933 39.09 -23.27 -7.11
C ASP A 933 40.45 -23.11 -6.39
N GLY A 934 41.17 -24.20 -6.11
CA GLY A 934 42.49 -24.17 -5.47
C GLY A 934 43.55 -23.39 -6.26
N PHE A 935 43.38 -23.25 -7.58
CA PHE A 935 44.26 -22.41 -8.41
C PHE A 935 44.15 -20.92 -8.05
N LEU A 936 42.96 -20.44 -7.64
CA LEU A 936 42.76 -19.06 -7.20
C LEU A 936 43.51 -18.79 -5.90
N ARG A 937 43.45 -19.74 -4.95
CA ARG A 937 44.23 -19.65 -3.72
C ARG A 937 45.73 -19.59 -4.00
N LYS A 938 46.21 -20.43 -4.92
CA LYS A 938 47.62 -20.42 -5.33
C LYS A 938 48.01 -19.11 -6.02
N ALA A 939 47.16 -18.58 -6.89
CA ALA A 939 47.39 -17.31 -7.57
C ALA A 939 47.46 -16.16 -6.56
N TYR A 940 46.55 -16.11 -5.58
CA TYR A 940 46.58 -15.18 -4.47
C TYR A 940 47.89 -15.29 -3.66
N ASP A 941 48.27 -16.49 -3.22
CA ASP A 941 49.48 -16.67 -2.41
C ASP A 941 50.74 -16.22 -3.19
N THR A 942 50.80 -16.55 -4.49
CA THR A 942 51.92 -16.14 -5.36
C THR A 942 51.92 -14.62 -5.58
N ALA A 943 50.75 -13.99 -5.70
CA ALA A 943 50.63 -12.54 -5.80
C ALA A 943 51.09 -11.84 -4.51
N VAL A 944 50.80 -12.39 -3.33
CA VAL A 944 51.30 -11.89 -2.05
C VAL A 944 52.83 -11.98 -1.97
N ASP A 945 53.42 -13.09 -2.40
CA ASP A 945 54.89 -13.23 -2.48
C ASP A 945 55.50 -12.20 -3.45
N GLY A 946 54.86 -12.01 -4.62
CA GLY A 946 55.25 -11.01 -5.60
C GLY A 946 55.16 -9.58 -5.07
N MET A 947 54.08 -9.26 -4.36
CA MET A 947 53.86 -7.98 -3.69
C MET A 947 54.94 -7.71 -2.65
N GLU A 948 55.22 -8.67 -1.77
CA GLU A 948 56.26 -8.55 -0.75
C GLU A 948 57.66 -8.35 -1.36
N THR A 949 57.93 -9.02 -2.48
CA THR A 949 59.26 -8.98 -3.12
C THR A 949 59.46 -7.73 -3.97
N LEU A 950 58.42 -7.27 -4.68
CA LEU A 950 58.57 -6.28 -5.76
C LEU A 950 57.89 -4.95 -5.45
N LEU A 951 56.81 -4.94 -4.66
CA LEU A 951 56.01 -3.73 -4.39
C LEU A 951 56.25 -3.18 -2.99
N LEU A 952 56.56 -4.02 -2.01
CA LEU A 952 56.79 -3.57 -0.65
C LEU A 952 58.05 -2.71 -0.55
N SER A 953 57.87 -1.49 -0.05
CA SER A 953 58.93 -0.54 0.24
C SER A 953 58.78 -0.03 1.67
N LYS A 954 59.83 0.64 2.16
CA LYS A 954 59.84 1.25 3.49
C LYS A 954 60.42 2.66 3.45
N ALA A 955 59.81 3.56 4.21
CA ALA A 955 60.29 4.91 4.46
C ALA A 955 60.56 5.07 5.95
N THR A 956 61.73 5.59 6.32
CA THR A 956 62.05 5.91 7.71
C THR A 956 62.06 7.42 7.88
N MET A 957 61.23 7.91 8.78
CA MET A 957 61.13 9.33 9.11
C MET A 957 61.65 9.59 10.52
N ALA A 958 62.39 10.69 10.70
CA ALA A 958 62.68 11.23 12.01
C ALA A 958 61.43 11.88 12.60
N THR A 959 61.22 11.70 13.90
CA THR A 959 60.17 12.38 14.67
C THR A 959 60.77 13.50 15.51
N ASP A 960 59.93 14.41 16.01
CA ASP A 960 60.36 15.59 16.78
C ASP A 960 61.11 15.27 18.09
N ASP A 961 61.08 14.02 18.54
CA ASP A 961 61.73 13.52 19.76
C ASP A 961 63.04 12.75 19.51
N ASP A 962 63.67 12.95 18.35
CA ASP A 962 64.86 12.21 17.87
C ASP A 962 64.66 10.69 17.72
N SER A 963 63.42 10.18 17.84
CA SER A 963 63.10 8.80 17.47
C SER A 963 62.85 8.66 15.96
N THR A 964 62.79 7.43 15.47
CA THR A 964 62.51 7.16 14.05
C THR A 964 61.32 6.24 13.91
N THR A 965 60.42 6.57 13.00
CA THR A 965 59.27 5.74 12.65
C THR A 965 59.45 5.19 11.24
N THR A 966 59.35 3.88 11.08
CA THR A 966 59.38 3.22 9.77
C THR A 966 57.96 2.92 9.30
N TYR A 967 57.61 3.43 8.12
CA TYR A 967 56.37 3.16 7.42
C TYR A 967 56.60 2.17 6.29
N TYR A 968 55.68 1.24 6.11
CA TYR A 968 55.67 0.28 5.02
C TYR A 968 54.58 0.67 4.04
N TYR A 969 54.92 0.71 2.75
CA TYR A 969 54.01 1.10 1.69
C TYR A 969 54.21 0.23 0.45
N LEU A 970 53.24 0.23 -0.45
CA LEU A 970 53.28 -0.52 -1.69
C LEU A 970 53.41 0.43 -2.88
N LYS A 971 54.44 0.24 -3.69
CA LYS A 971 54.67 1.01 -4.93
C LYS A 971 53.97 0.36 -6.12
N ASP A 972 53.71 1.16 -7.16
CA ASP A 972 53.35 0.66 -8.48
C ASP A 972 54.59 0.47 -9.34
N LEU A 973 54.58 -0.47 -10.28
CA LEU A 973 55.71 -0.73 -11.17
C LEU A 973 55.36 -0.47 -12.62
N ALA A 974 56.17 0.35 -13.31
CA ALA A 974 56.09 0.49 -14.76
C ALA A 974 56.57 -0.81 -15.46
N ILE A 975 55.88 -1.23 -16.51
CA ILE A 975 56.30 -2.33 -17.39
C ILE A 975 56.80 -1.72 -18.72
N PRO A 976 57.94 -2.20 -19.28
CA PRO A 976 58.69 -3.40 -18.88
C PRO A 976 59.85 -3.16 -17.89
N SER A 977 60.12 -1.91 -17.51
CA SER A 977 61.31 -1.51 -16.73
C SER A 977 61.31 -2.02 -15.29
N LEU A 978 60.13 -2.31 -14.71
CA LEU A 978 59.91 -2.58 -13.29
C LEU A 978 60.42 -1.47 -12.38
N TYR A 979 60.48 -0.24 -12.88
CA TYR A 979 60.74 0.94 -12.06
C TYR A 979 59.50 1.26 -11.23
N GLY A 980 59.69 1.54 -9.93
CA GLY A 980 58.60 1.75 -9.00
C GLY A 980 58.36 3.21 -8.63
N THR A 981 57.10 3.62 -8.48
CA THR A 981 56.72 4.94 -7.97
C THR A 981 56.66 4.95 -6.45
N GLU A 982 57.28 5.93 -5.79
CA GLU A 982 57.28 6.00 -4.32
C GLU A 982 55.99 6.66 -3.79
N GLU A 983 54.84 6.23 -4.29
CA GLU A 983 53.53 6.81 -3.96
C GLU A 983 52.56 5.71 -3.52
N GLN A 984 51.61 6.05 -2.64
CA GLN A 984 50.54 5.16 -2.20
C GLN A 984 49.21 5.93 -2.12
N GLY A 985 48.20 5.41 -2.82
CA GLY A 985 46.82 5.86 -2.70
C GLY A 985 46.08 5.22 -1.52
N HIS A 986 44.98 5.84 -1.08
CA HIS A 986 44.11 5.32 -0.01
C HIS A 986 43.52 3.95 -0.35
N LEU A 987 43.23 3.68 -1.63
CA LEU A 987 42.71 2.39 -2.09
C LEU A 987 43.57 1.21 -1.62
N LEU A 988 44.90 1.35 -1.56
CA LEU A 988 45.81 0.29 -1.09
C LEU A 988 45.59 -0.11 0.37
N CYS A 989 44.82 0.66 1.14
CA CYS A 989 44.48 0.33 2.51
C CYS A 989 43.49 -0.83 2.67
N PHE A 990 43.02 -1.47 1.59
CA PHE A 990 42.29 -2.75 1.66
C PHE A 990 43.24 -3.95 1.87
N VAL A 991 44.50 -3.83 1.46
CA VAL A 991 45.50 -4.92 1.48
C VAL A 991 45.71 -5.51 2.87
N PRO A 992 45.83 -4.73 3.96
CA PRO A 992 45.93 -5.30 5.31
C PRO A 992 44.77 -6.23 5.67
N GLY A 993 43.55 -5.84 5.31
CA GLY A 993 42.34 -6.65 5.50
C GLY A 993 42.35 -7.91 4.66
N MET A 994 42.73 -7.80 3.37
CA MET A 994 42.89 -8.93 2.46
C MET A 994 43.93 -9.94 2.97
N LEU A 995 45.09 -9.46 3.45
CA LEU A 995 46.15 -10.30 4.02
C LEU A 995 45.68 -11.01 5.29
N ALA A 996 45.01 -10.28 6.18
CA ALA A 996 44.43 -10.87 7.38
C ALA A 996 43.40 -11.94 7.01
N LEU A 997 42.44 -11.64 6.14
CA LEU A 997 41.41 -12.57 5.68
C LEU A 997 42.03 -13.84 5.07
N GLY A 998 43.15 -13.73 4.36
CA GLY A 998 43.89 -14.86 3.78
C GLY A 998 44.40 -15.88 4.80
N THR A 999 44.48 -15.50 6.08
CA THR A 999 44.91 -16.38 7.18
C THR A 999 43.77 -17.20 7.78
N VAL A 1000 42.51 -16.87 7.48
CA VAL A 1000 41.36 -17.56 8.06
C VAL A 1000 41.33 -19.02 7.59
N GLY A 1001 41.59 -19.94 8.52
CA GLY A 1001 41.66 -21.38 8.27
C GLY A 1001 42.83 -21.80 7.38
N GLU A 1002 43.95 -21.08 7.44
CA GLU A 1002 45.26 -21.52 6.98
C GLU A 1002 45.94 -22.35 8.09
N GLU A 1003 46.57 -23.46 7.71
CA GLU A 1003 47.22 -24.39 8.64
C GLU A 1003 48.72 -24.11 8.79
N ASP A 1004 49.34 -23.48 7.79
CA ASP A 1004 50.74 -23.06 7.85
C ASP A 1004 50.90 -21.86 8.80
N THR A 1005 51.29 -22.15 10.04
CA THR A 1005 51.48 -21.14 11.09
C THR A 1005 52.57 -20.12 10.76
N VAL A 1006 53.58 -20.49 9.97
CA VAL A 1006 54.67 -19.57 9.56
C VAL A 1006 54.13 -18.56 8.56
N LYS A 1007 53.37 -19.04 7.57
CA LYS A 1007 52.69 -18.19 6.60
C LYS A 1007 51.66 -17.26 7.25
N VAL A 1008 50.87 -17.78 8.20
CA VAL A 1008 49.91 -16.98 9.00
C VAL A 1008 50.64 -15.85 9.74
N ALA A 1009 51.74 -16.17 10.44
CA ALA A 1009 52.52 -15.18 11.15
C ALA A 1009 53.10 -14.11 10.22
N ARG A 1010 53.67 -14.52 9.06
CA ARG A 1010 54.21 -13.61 8.04
C ARG A 1010 53.13 -12.67 7.50
N HIS A 1011 51.98 -13.19 7.10
CA HIS A 1011 50.91 -12.38 6.50
C HIS A 1011 50.30 -11.41 7.52
N LEU A 1012 50.11 -11.84 8.77
CA LEU A 1012 49.61 -10.94 9.84
C LEU A 1012 50.63 -9.87 10.23
N ASP A 1013 51.92 -10.17 10.23
CA ASP A 1013 52.97 -9.18 10.47
C ASP A 1013 53.00 -8.12 9.36
N LEU A 1014 52.94 -8.55 8.10
CA LEU A 1014 52.86 -7.63 6.96
C LEU A 1014 51.58 -6.79 7.00
N ALA A 1015 50.43 -7.42 7.29
CA ALA A 1015 49.15 -6.71 7.46
C ALA A 1015 49.22 -5.64 8.56
N LYS A 1016 49.82 -5.95 9.72
CA LYS A 1016 50.02 -5.00 10.81
C LYS A 1016 50.87 -3.81 10.41
N LYS A 1017 51.97 -4.05 9.69
CA LYS A 1017 52.88 -3.00 9.20
C LYS A 1017 52.19 -2.06 8.22
N LEU A 1018 51.47 -2.61 7.24
CA LEU A 1018 50.72 -1.82 6.26
C LEU A 1018 49.54 -1.07 6.93
N MET A 1019 48.83 -1.72 7.87
CA MET A 1019 47.74 -1.07 8.63
C MET A 1019 48.23 0.10 9.47
N ALA A 1020 49.43 0.01 10.04
CA ALA A 1020 50.03 1.12 10.79
C ALA A 1020 50.23 2.34 9.87
N THR A 1021 50.74 2.15 8.65
CA THR A 1021 50.84 3.22 7.64
C THR A 1021 49.46 3.78 7.28
N CYS A 1022 48.48 2.92 7.02
CA CYS A 1022 47.11 3.35 6.69
C CYS A 1022 46.45 4.16 7.81
N TYR A 1023 46.60 3.75 9.07
CA TYR A 1023 46.12 4.57 10.18
C TYR A 1023 46.91 5.89 10.33
N SER A 1024 48.22 5.88 10.07
CA SER A 1024 49.04 7.09 10.06
C SER A 1024 48.63 8.08 8.96
N MET A 1025 48.11 7.61 7.82
CA MET A 1025 47.52 8.48 6.79
C MET A 1025 46.37 9.34 7.34
N TYR A 1026 45.62 8.84 8.33
CA TYR A 1026 44.59 9.60 9.05
C TYR A 1026 45.17 10.41 10.21
N HIS A 1027 45.89 9.73 11.11
CA HIS A 1027 46.31 10.30 12.39
C HIS A 1027 47.24 11.50 12.27
N ARG A 1028 48.02 11.57 11.19
CA ARG A 1028 48.93 12.69 10.92
C ARG A 1028 48.24 13.94 10.39
N GLN A 1029 47.00 13.83 9.91
CA GLN A 1029 46.29 14.97 9.35
C GLN A 1029 45.63 15.79 10.47
N PRO A 1030 45.63 17.13 10.40
CA PRO A 1030 44.96 17.97 11.39
C PRO A 1030 43.46 17.67 11.55
N THR A 1031 42.79 17.26 10.48
CA THR A 1031 41.37 16.83 10.52
C THR A 1031 41.18 15.42 11.10
N GLY A 1032 42.23 14.60 11.17
CA GLY A 1032 42.12 13.18 11.48
C GLY A 1032 41.49 12.33 10.37
N LEU A 1033 41.39 12.86 9.14
CA LEU A 1033 40.91 12.17 7.94
C LEU A 1033 42.06 12.03 6.93
N ALA A 1034 42.18 10.89 6.26
CA ALA A 1034 43.27 10.67 5.30
C ALA A 1034 43.09 11.43 4.00
N ALA A 1035 44.21 11.86 3.43
CA ALA A 1035 44.30 12.29 2.04
C ALA A 1035 44.19 11.08 1.09
N ASP A 1036 43.87 11.30 -0.19
CA ASP A 1036 43.67 10.22 -1.16
C ASP A 1036 45.00 9.65 -1.66
N HIS A 1037 46.06 10.47 -1.76
CA HIS A 1037 47.39 10.06 -2.22
C HIS A 1037 48.52 10.69 -1.41
N PHE A 1038 49.57 9.88 -1.18
CA PHE A 1038 50.79 10.27 -0.50
C PHE A 1038 52.04 9.85 -1.26
N SER A 1039 53.09 10.66 -1.17
CA SER A 1039 54.43 10.34 -1.64
C SER A 1039 55.38 10.02 -0.48
N PHE A 1040 56.36 9.17 -0.76
CA PHE A 1040 57.41 8.71 0.14
C PHE A 1040 58.78 9.07 -0.45
N PRO A 1041 59.84 9.19 0.38
CA PRO A 1041 59.92 8.88 1.81
C PRO A 1041 59.36 9.94 2.78
N GLU A 1042 59.02 11.13 2.32
CA GLU A 1042 58.58 12.26 3.16
C GLU A 1042 57.18 12.07 3.77
N PHE A 1043 56.42 11.07 3.30
CA PHE A 1043 55.01 10.88 3.67
C PHE A 1043 54.23 12.20 3.46
N ALA A 1044 54.47 12.82 2.31
CA ALA A 1044 53.89 14.10 1.92
C ALA A 1044 52.52 13.87 1.28
N VAL A 1045 51.61 14.80 1.51
CA VAL A 1045 50.24 14.76 0.96
C VAL A 1045 50.30 15.26 -0.49
N GLU A 1046 49.91 14.41 -1.44
CA GLU A 1046 49.83 14.78 -2.87
C GLU A 1046 48.41 15.19 -3.26
N GLU A 1047 47.40 14.49 -2.74
CA GLU A 1047 45.99 14.79 -3.01
C GLU A 1047 45.19 14.90 -1.71
N SER A 1048 45.07 16.12 -1.17
CA SER A 1048 44.50 16.41 0.16
C SER A 1048 42.97 16.29 0.28
N VAL A 1049 42.34 15.31 -0.38
CA VAL A 1049 40.90 15.06 -0.29
C VAL A 1049 40.62 13.72 0.39
N TYR A 1050 39.69 13.70 1.34
CA TYR A 1050 39.12 12.47 1.89
C TYR A 1050 37.80 12.17 1.20
N LYS A 1051 37.76 11.12 0.37
CA LYS A 1051 36.60 10.77 -0.47
C LYS A 1051 35.56 9.88 0.24
N LEU A 1052 35.51 9.89 1.58
CA LEU A 1052 34.62 9.03 2.41
C LEU A 1052 34.90 7.52 2.30
N ARG A 1053 36.06 7.14 1.74
CA ARG A 1053 36.36 5.76 1.33
C ARG A 1053 36.48 4.78 2.50
N PRO A 1054 36.17 3.49 2.28
CA PRO A 1054 36.07 2.49 3.34
C PRO A 1054 37.36 1.71 3.64
N GLU A 1055 38.37 1.70 2.78
CA GLU A 1055 39.35 0.59 2.74
C GLU A 1055 40.16 0.47 4.05
N THR A 1056 40.44 1.60 4.71
CA THR A 1056 41.06 1.59 6.05
C THR A 1056 40.15 0.95 7.09
N VAL A 1057 38.86 1.31 7.16
CA VAL A 1057 37.93 0.73 8.15
C VAL A 1057 37.59 -0.73 7.83
N GLU A 1058 37.55 -1.11 6.55
CA GLU A 1058 37.46 -2.50 6.12
C GLU A 1058 38.60 -3.32 6.71
N SER A 1059 39.84 -2.87 6.52
CA SER A 1059 41.03 -3.54 7.04
C SER A 1059 41.06 -3.63 8.55
N LEU A 1060 40.65 -2.55 9.25
CA LEU A 1060 40.50 -2.56 10.70
C LEU A 1060 39.48 -3.59 11.17
N MET A 1061 38.35 -3.73 10.45
CA MET A 1061 37.32 -4.74 10.75
C MET A 1061 37.90 -6.16 10.65
N TYR A 1062 38.57 -6.50 9.55
CA TYR A 1062 39.18 -7.83 9.39
C TYR A 1062 40.27 -8.10 10.42
N LEU A 1063 41.19 -7.15 10.62
CA LEU A 1063 42.27 -7.29 11.59
C LEU A 1063 41.73 -7.47 13.01
N TYR A 1064 40.75 -6.69 13.42
CA TYR A 1064 40.09 -6.87 14.71
C TYR A 1064 39.48 -8.27 14.84
N ARG A 1065 38.68 -8.69 13.86
CA ARG A 1065 37.98 -9.98 13.91
C ARG A 1065 38.94 -11.18 13.91
N ILE A 1066 40.17 -11.02 13.44
CA ILE A 1066 41.15 -12.11 13.36
C ILE A 1066 42.11 -12.10 14.54
N THR A 1067 42.68 -10.95 14.89
CA THR A 1067 43.69 -10.84 15.95
C THR A 1067 43.10 -10.59 17.33
N LYS A 1068 41.87 -10.08 17.40
CA LYS A 1068 41.19 -9.60 18.61
C LYS A 1068 41.89 -8.43 19.30
N ASP A 1069 42.81 -7.76 18.61
CA ASP A 1069 43.52 -6.62 19.17
C ASP A 1069 42.57 -5.39 19.27
N PRO A 1070 42.26 -4.90 20.48
CA PRO A 1070 41.32 -3.80 20.66
C PRO A 1070 41.77 -2.49 20.02
N ILE A 1071 43.07 -2.33 19.69
CA ILE A 1071 43.59 -1.10 19.07
C ILE A 1071 42.85 -0.75 17.78
N TYR A 1072 42.44 -1.74 17.01
CA TYR A 1072 41.76 -1.51 15.73
C TYR A 1072 40.36 -0.92 15.90
N ARG A 1073 39.67 -1.26 17.00
CA ARG A 1073 38.40 -0.60 17.36
C ARG A 1073 38.60 0.83 17.80
N GLU A 1074 39.71 1.13 18.49
CA GLU A 1074 40.05 2.51 18.89
C GLU A 1074 40.42 3.37 17.68
N TRP A 1075 41.24 2.85 16.77
CA TRP A 1075 41.58 3.52 15.51
C TRP A 1075 40.33 3.78 14.66
N GLY A 1076 39.48 2.77 14.49
CA GLY A 1076 38.22 2.93 13.76
C GLY A 1076 37.28 3.93 14.44
N TRP A 1077 37.23 3.97 15.77
CA TRP A 1077 36.42 4.96 16.48
C TRP A 1077 36.94 6.39 16.28
N LYS A 1078 38.25 6.61 16.33
CA LYS A 1078 38.86 7.93 16.05
C LYS A 1078 38.56 8.43 14.63
N ILE A 1079 38.64 7.53 13.65
CA ILE A 1079 38.29 7.84 12.24
C ILE A 1079 36.81 8.22 12.13
N PHE A 1080 35.93 7.47 12.80
CA PHE A 1080 34.50 7.77 12.83
C PHE A 1080 34.21 9.13 13.49
N GLU A 1081 34.87 9.47 14.60
CA GLU A 1081 34.73 10.77 15.27
C GLU A 1081 35.21 11.93 14.37
N ALA A 1082 36.32 11.76 13.66
CA ALA A 1082 36.80 12.71 12.67
C ALA A 1082 35.79 12.88 11.51
N THR A 1083 35.21 11.78 11.03
CA THR A 1083 34.19 11.78 9.97
C THR A 1083 32.93 12.52 10.43
N GLU A 1084 32.42 12.24 11.64
CA GLU A 1084 31.28 12.96 12.22
C GLU A 1084 31.55 14.47 12.36
N LYS A 1085 32.80 14.85 12.63
CA LYS A 1085 33.19 16.24 12.88
C LYS A 1085 33.40 17.04 11.60
N TYR A 1086 34.04 16.46 10.58
CA TYR A 1086 34.51 17.20 9.41
C TYR A 1086 33.81 16.84 8.11
N ALA A 1087 33.22 15.65 7.99
CA ALA A 1087 32.55 15.21 6.77
C ALA A 1087 31.02 15.34 6.81
N LYS A 1088 30.44 15.47 8.00
CA LYS A 1088 29.00 15.61 8.20
C LYS A 1088 28.49 16.98 7.73
N ALA A 1089 27.51 16.97 6.85
CA ALA A 1089 26.79 18.15 6.38
C ALA A 1089 25.29 18.06 6.73
N GLN A 1090 24.53 19.09 6.34
CA GLN A 1090 23.12 19.23 6.70
C GLN A 1090 22.26 18.04 6.22
N PHE A 1091 22.52 17.53 5.02
CA PHE A 1091 21.70 16.52 4.36
C PHE A 1091 22.40 15.18 4.14
N GLY A 1092 23.59 14.98 4.71
CA GLY A 1092 24.37 13.74 4.55
C GLY A 1092 25.83 13.95 4.90
N TYR A 1093 26.71 13.21 4.24
CA TYR A 1093 28.17 13.30 4.37
C TYR A 1093 28.77 13.53 2.99
N GLY A 1094 29.80 14.36 2.91
CA GLY A 1094 30.50 14.65 1.65
C GLY A 1094 32.00 14.48 1.80
N ALA A 1095 32.69 14.31 0.67
CA ALA A 1095 34.14 14.30 0.64
C ALA A 1095 34.71 15.58 1.26
N VAL A 1096 35.83 15.47 1.97
CA VAL A 1096 36.46 16.59 2.68
C VAL A 1096 37.72 17.01 1.95
N TRP A 1097 37.71 18.22 1.41
CA TRP A 1097 38.87 18.85 0.78
C TRP A 1097 39.75 19.54 1.82
N TYR A 1098 41.07 19.49 1.61
CA TYR A 1098 42.11 20.09 2.45
C TYR A 1098 42.19 19.48 3.85
N VAL A 1099 42.33 18.16 3.92
CA VAL A 1099 42.40 17.42 5.19
C VAL A 1099 43.64 17.77 6.02
N ASP A 1100 44.67 18.29 5.36
CA ASP A 1100 45.93 18.80 5.90
C ASP A 1100 45.81 20.22 6.50
N SER A 1101 44.65 20.88 6.41
CA SER A 1101 44.45 22.24 6.93
C SER A 1101 43.07 22.44 7.58
N LEU A 1102 43.05 22.79 8.87
CA LEU A 1102 41.81 23.12 9.58
C LEU A 1102 41.15 24.43 9.12
N TYR A 1103 41.86 25.29 8.41
CA TYR A 1103 41.35 26.58 7.95
C TYR A 1103 40.58 26.49 6.63
N TRP A 1104 41.02 25.62 5.72
CA TRP A 1104 40.48 25.49 4.36
C TRP A 1104 39.47 24.35 4.19
N VAL A 1105 39.18 23.59 5.25
CA VAL A 1105 38.28 22.42 5.21
C VAL A 1105 36.98 22.75 4.48
N LYS A 1106 36.67 21.97 3.44
CA LYS A 1106 35.45 22.12 2.65
C LYS A 1106 34.81 20.77 2.35
N ILE A 1107 33.50 20.69 2.57
CA ILE A 1107 32.71 19.50 2.26
C ILE A 1107 32.21 19.60 0.82
N GLU A 1108 32.37 18.53 0.05
CA GLU A 1108 31.84 18.38 -1.30
C GLU A 1108 30.33 18.12 -1.29
N ASP A 1109 29.62 18.71 -2.26
CA ASP A 1109 28.18 18.51 -2.41
C ASP A 1109 27.85 17.26 -3.26
N LYS A 1110 28.49 16.14 -2.89
CA LYS A 1110 28.25 14.79 -3.40
C LYS A 1110 28.44 13.79 -2.25
N MET A 1111 27.44 12.94 -2.02
CA MET A 1111 27.56 11.79 -1.12
C MET A 1111 27.63 10.53 -1.96
N GLU A 1112 28.80 9.89 -1.94
CA GLU A 1112 29.02 8.60 -2.60
C GLU A 1112 28.18 7.51 -1.93
N SER A 1113 27.65 6.57 -2.72
CA SER A 1113 26.77 5.51 -2.20
C SER A 1113 27.52 4.56 -1.24
N PHE A 1114 28.80 4.26 -1.54
CA PHE A 1114 29.67 3.44 -0.71
C PHE A 1114 29.86 3.95 0.71
N PHE A 1115 29.59 5.23 1.00
CA PHE A 1115 29.65 5.70 2.38
C PHE A 1115 28.63 4.95 3.27
N MET A 1116 27.42 4.72 2.73
CA MET A 1116 26.38 3.94 3.40
C MET A 1116 26.55 2.43 3.16
N ALA A 1117 27.00 2.02 1.98
CA ALA A 1117 27.22 0.60 1.67
C ALA A 1117 28.38 0.02 2.49
N GLU A 1118 29.49 0.73 2.61
CA GLU A 1118 30.76 0.21 3.08
C GLU A 1118 31.23 0.88 4.36
N THR A 1119 31.50 2.19 4.32
CA THR A 1119 32.19 2.90 5.41
C THR A 1119 31.41 2.77 6.72
N LEU A 1120 30.10 3.06 6.70
CA LEU A 1120 29.25 2.90 7.88
C LEU A 1120 29.02 1.42 8.25
N LYS A 1121 28.92 0.51 7.28
CA LYS A 1121 28.75 -0.93 7.52
C LYS A 1121 29.97 -1.52 8.21
N TYR A 1122 31.18 -1.27 7.72
CA TYR A 1122 32.42 -1.74 8.34
C TYR A 1122 32.68 -1.09 9.70
N HIS A 1123 32.38 0.20 9.89
CA HIS A 1123 32.40 0.79 11.24
C HIS A 1123 31.45 0.07 12.18
N TYR A 1124 30.23 -0.25 11.75
CA TYR A 1124 29.23 -0.95 12.56
C TYR A 1124 29.68 -2.38 12.90
N LEU A 1125 30.20 -3.11 11.92
CA LEU A 1125 30.68 -4.49 12.08
C LEU A 1125 31.95 -4.59 12.92
N LEU A 1126 32.87 -3.61 12.82
CA LEU A 1126 34.06 -3.49 13.66
C LEU A 1126 33.70 -3.39 15.15
N GLN A 1127 32.62 -2.68 15.47
CA GLN A 1127 32.12 -2.54 16.84
C GLN A 1127 31.12 -3.65 17.24
N SER A 1128 30.81 -4.59 16.33
CA SER A 1128 29.91 -5.71 16.60
C SER A 1128 30.66 -6.96 17.06
N PRO A 1129 29.98 -7.90 17.75
CA PRO A 1129 30.54 -9.21 18.05
C PRO A 1129 30.82 -10.01 16.77
N ASP A 1130 31.83 -10.89 16.80
CA ASP A 1130 32.23 -11.68 15.62
C ASP A 1130 31.18 -12.71 15.19
N SER A 1131 30.28 -13.08 16.11
CA SER A 1131 29.13 -13.94 15.86
C SER A 1131 28.03 -13.24 15.04
N PHE A 1132 28.12 -11.92 14.85
CA PHE A 1132 27.20 -11.14 14.02
C PHE A 1132 27.81 -10.90 12.64
N VAL A 1133 27.18 -11.47 11.59
CA VAL A 1133 27.70 -11.57 10.22
C VAL A 1133 29.10 -12.24 10.20
N PRO A 1134 29.22 -13.50 10.65
CA PRO A 1134 30.52 -14.12 10.86
C PRO A 1134 31.28 -14.42 9.56
N LEU A 1135 32.62 -14.24 9.57
CA LEU A 1135 33.49 -14.43 8.40
C LEU A 1135 33.59 -15.87 7.87
N HIS A 1136 33.09 -16.85 8.62
CA HIS A 1136 33.04 -18.25 8.17
C HIS A 1136 31.71 -18.60 7.48
N GLU A 1137 30.69 -17.74 7.59
CA GLU A 1137 29.41 -17.91 6.89
C GLU A 1137 29.24 -16.89 5.76
N TYR A 1138 29.91 -15.74 5.84
CA TYR A 1138 29.79 -14.65 4.87
C TYR A 1138 31.14 -14.22 4.31
N VAL A 1139 31.14 -13.90 3.02
CA VAL A 1139 32.22 -13.20 2.33
C VAL A 1139 31.64 -11.91 1.73
N PHE A 1140 32.30 -10.79 1.94
CA PHE A 1140 31.88 -9.50 1.40
C PHE A 1140 32.40 -9.34 -0.01
N ASN A 1141 31.59 -8.87 -0.96
CA ASN A 1141 32.10 -8.40 -2.24
C ASN A 1141 32.96 -7.13 -2.07
N THR A 1142 33.47 -6.56 -3.16
CA THR A 1142 34.35 -5.37 -3.09
C THR A 1142 33.61 -4.07 -2.71
N GLU A 1143 32.27 -4.10 -2.64
CA GLU A 1143 31.40 -2.99 -2.24
C GLU A 1143 30.68 -3.30 -0.91
N ALA A 1144 31.33 -4.13 -0.08
CA ALA A 1144 30.85 -4.58 1.23
C ALA A 1144 29.48 -5.29 1.26
N HIS A 1145 29.02 -5.88 0.16
CA HIS A 1145 27.80 -6.69 0.13
C HIS A 1145 28.09 -8.14 0.56
N PRO A 1146 27.44 -8.65 1.62
CA PRO A 1146 27.76 -9.97 2.16
C PRO A 1146 27.04 -11.08 1.39
N PHE A 1147 27.79 -12.07 0.90
CA PHE A 1147 27.25 -13.29 0.31
C PHE A 1147 27.52 -14.49 1.20
N LYS A 1148 26.54 -15.40 1.27
CA LYS A 1148 26.67 -16.64 2.05
C LYS A 1148 27.65 -17.60 1.39
N ILE A 1149 28.66 -18.03 2.12
CA ILE A 1149 29.66 -19.02 1.70
C ILE A 1149 28.99 -20.38 1.48
N LYS A 1150 29.45 -21.13 0.47
CA LYS A 1150 28.98 -22.50 0.23
C LYS A 1150 29.39 -23.44 1.37
N PRO A 1151 28.50 -24.34 1.84
CA PRO A 1151 28.89 -25.40 2.76
C PRO A 1151 30.02 -26.25 2.16
N GLN A 1152 31.01 -26.60 2.97
CA GLN A 1152 32.02 -27.59 2.59
C GLN A 1152 31.33 -28.94 2.33
N HIS A 1153 31.53 -29.48 1.12
CA HIS A 1153 31.08 -30.82 0.75
C HIS A 1153 32.12 -31.88 1.09
#